data_AF-A0A147DC56-F1
#
_entry.id   AF-A0A147DC56-F1
#
_cell.length_a   1.000
_cell.length_b   1.000
_cell.length_c   1.000
_cell.angle_alpha   90.00
_cell.angle_beta   90.00
_cell.angle_gamma   90.00
#
_symmetry.space_group_name_H-M   'P 1'
#
loop_
_entity.id
_entity.type
_entity.pdbx_description
1 polymer ?
#
loop_
_entity_poly.entity_id
_entity_poly.type
_entity_poly.pdbx_seq_one_letter_code
_entity_poly.pdbx_strand_id
1 'polypeptide(L)'
;MAMNKNPSPVGYKPFRVSPVLQDGLLAVDRPDGGPERRVAEAFARAAATADQIADAYAEKEGREAGLRDALANGPRPSEISGGVTTTTTGGAPMAYAASGQSLPAPATGGKDLDERGRYIYQGLRQRGLSHVAAAASVGHGRQESSLNAAGPDGDSGTSSGIWQWRNERRTALQSFAQSRGANWRDVDTQMDFFVHELKTSPGERLAWNRLQAATDYTSAAEALMHFERPRGYTARTPRAGHGWDNRLANTLWAASFGEGYEPAAPTATALAPTPAPTGAAAAIETIAPTQTASQPKAADAPAATSVAPESVGPPTVTRVVEPASIRSGGAGGFRPTGSMTIRGRAYDAAGMRTYLEQLDTTIRTDVDAVYSKFKDDPAALDNAFQALRTVHMQDHVFPEVAADYDKAFQHVTQPYRHLARENLDQRRKQADRAEFLNRNAELETITARTVAGFDPTRDDAAEAIASSQQARDAHFDSAVARGILDPDDAAKAKLASRRQTAVSFYGRQAELLKTPEEVAALKETMRKDFASGGLAGIDGAGWAELDAALDRTRAEKQRIGSEADRTLKARGDSIAERVAAGIEVDSAEMGRFMLDRKTAPKGAAIVNETMEKVSAARILRDKPLNEAETYVLGLERDASAVSNGTADFARAELERMKTAARENPVGLAERKGLLPPEDGSLMDAQSPDDLIGRVKLRVERAELAAEHFGVTPKYLKPGEAAAIRAMVEQNPAGAAALAAGLVRGAGPSVGSILVELKDDAPAIAQAGVILAGGGSPKAAADVIDGYGKGADGKNHPDFLKEPMKKFVVTQTFGQAYAGSPADATRAIATAEAITKARIAKAGIDPKSEAVVGIYERALQEATGAVFDGDVQYGGITKLKISNGYLGGRTTGNRKDVIVPPTIRADRFVDVIDAIRDSDLLATGESRSRVGKPYFSAPPRRENGKAYSAADIKAATPVAVYGGYRFAMGDPTSDDPQWIQGADGRPFVLAIGAMKPILEARVPGAFR
;
A
#
# COMPACT_ATOMS: atom_id res chain seq x y z
N MET A 1 28.95 62.58 -9.04
CA MET A 1 30.34 62.56 -9.54
C MET A 1 31.18 63.34 -8.55
N ALA A 2 32.07 62.67 -7.82
CA ALA A 2 33.52 62.71 -8.01
C ALA A 2 34.09 64.11 -7.69
N MET A 3 35.17 64.33 -6.95
CA MET A 3 36.23 63.51 -6.38
C MET A 3 36.97 64.53 -5.50
N ASN A 4 37.42 64.17 -4.29
CA ASN A 4 38.38 65.01 -3.57
C ASN A 4 39.71 64.24 -3.49
N LYS A 5 40.69 64.65 -4.29
CA LYS A 5 42.09 64.23 -4.18
C LYS A 5 43.02 65.39 -4.54
N ASN A 6 43.76 65.82 -3.51
CA ASN A 6 45.11 66.42 -3.51
C ASN A 6 45.30 67.79 -4.20
N PRO A 7 46.33 68.60 -3.85
CA PRO A 7 47.60 68.21 -3.21
C PRO A 7 48.16 69.17 -2.11
N SER A 8 49.13 68.70 -1.33
CA SER A 8 50.18 69.51 -0.66
C SER A 8 51.07 70.20 -1.73
N PRO A 9 52.18 70.94 -1.44
CA PRO A 9 52.77 71.50 -0.21
C PRO A 9 53.26 72.97 -0.38
N VAL A 10 53.65 73.69 0.68
CA VAL A 10 54.79 74.65 0.54
C VAL A 10 55.42 74.99 1.89
N GLY A 11 56.73 74.73 1.99
CA GLY A 11 57.60 75.34 3.00
C GLY A 11 58.17 76.66 2.49
N TYR A 12 58.61 77.50 3.42
CA TYR A 12 59.41 78.70 3.14
C TYR A 12 60.28 79.04 4.36
N LYS A 13 61.56 79.33 4.08
CA LYS A 13 62.55 79.91 5.00
C LYS A 13 62.81 81.36 4.57
N PRO A 14 62.71 82.36 5.47
CA PRO A 14 63.23 83.69 5.20
C PRO A 14 64.75 83.77 5.43
N PHE A 15 65.43 84.11 4.35
CA PHE A 15 66.78 84.66 4.25
C PHE A 15 66.84 86.06 4.87
N ARG A 16 67.88 86.37 5.67
CA ARG A 16 68.30 87.76 5.94
C ARG A 16 69.82 87.88 5.97
N VAL A 17 70.28 88.88 5.24
CA VAL A 17 71.67 89.21 4.89
C VAL A 17 72.23 90.20 5.91
N SER A 18 73.51 90.03 6.22
CA SER A 18 74.33 90.96 7.01
C SER A 18 74.52 92.31 6.31
N PRO A 19 74.65 93.43 7.04
CA PRO A 19 75.33 94.60 6.54
C PRO A 19 76.83 94.53 6.87
N VAL A 20 77.66 94.73 5.86
CA VAL A 20 79.09 95.06 6.00
C VAL A 20 79.22 96.58 6.10
N LEU A 21 80.23 97.01 6.86
CA LEU A 21 80.96 98.29 6.85
C LEU A 21 80.72 99.20 8.07
N GLN A 22 81.78 99.30 8.88
CA GLN A 22 82.21 100.59 9.41
C GLN A 22 83.69 100.82 9.04
N ASP A 23 84.08 102.08 9.16
CA ASP A 23 85.40 102.70 8.99
C ASP A 23 85.66 103.26 7.58
N GLY A 24 85.92 104.55 7.40
CA GLY A 24 86.17 105.61 8.37
C GLY A 24 86.73 106.85 7.68
N LEU A 25 87.27 107.75 8.51
CA LEU A 25 87.87 109.07 8.27
C LEU A 25 86.87 110.23 8.47
N LEU A 26 87.01 111.15 9.43
CA LEU A 26 88.13 111.52 10.30
C LEU A 26 87.58 112.29 11.53
N ALA A 27 88.37 112.24 12.62
CA ALA A 27 88.46 113.06 13.85
C ALA A 27 87.44 114.21 14.03
N VAL A 28 86.86 114.42 15.23
CA VAL A 28 87.55 115.01 16.40
C VAL A 28 87.09 114.41 17.75
N ASP A 29 88.09 114.27 18.63
CA ASP A 29 88.13 113.88 20.04
C ASP A 29 86.98 114.34 20.96
N ARG A 30 86.55 113.44 21.86
CA ARG A 30 86.39 113.69 23.30
C ARG A 30 86.24 112.35 24.08
N PRO A 31 86.61 112.30 25.37
CA PRO A 31 87.28 111.15 25.98
C PRO A 31 86.37 110.23 26.80
N ASP A 32 86.00 109.05 26.26
CA ASP A 32 85.42 107.93 27.02
C ASP A 32 85.56 106.54 26.34
N GLY A 33 86.79 106.02 26.22
CA GLY A 33 87.06 104.57 26.36
C GLY A 33 86.61 103.57 25.26
N GLY A 34 87.13 103.70 24.04
CA GLY A 34 87.97 102.68 23.36
C GLY A 34 87.46 101.29 22.84
N PRO A 35 88.35 100.55 22.12
CA PRO A 35 88.09 99.26 21.45
C PRO A 35 87.70 98.07 22.35
N GLU A 36 87.96 98.12 23.66
CA GLU A 36 87.63 97.01 24.57
C GLU A 36 86.12 96.69 24.61
N ARG A 37 85.26 97.69 24.43
CA ARG A 37 83.79 97.54 24.50
C ARG A 37 83.21 96.73 23.34
N ARG A 38 83.73 96.86 22.11
CA ARG A 38 83.25 96.12 20.92
C ARG A 38 83.64 94.64 20.94
N VAL A 39 84.82 94.33 21.48
CA VAL A 39 85.26 92.94 21.70
C VAL A 39 84.41 92.28 22.80
N ALA A 40 84.11 93.00 23.89
CA ALA A 40 83.21 92.52 24.94
C ALA A 40 81.79 92.18 24.41
N GLU A 41 81.24 92.99 23.50
CA GLU A 41 79.93 92.71 22.88
C GLU A 41 79.92 91.47 21.96
N ALA A 42 81.03 91.18 21.26
CA ALA A 42 81.14 89.97 20.43
C ALA A 42 81.22 88.70 21.29
N PHE A 43 82.01 88.72 22.38
CA PHE A 43 82.05 87.63 23.35
C PHE A 43 80.71 87.44 24.06
N ALA A 44 79.98 88.52 24.36
CA ALA A 44 78.63 88.43 24.94
C ALA A 44 77.61 87.74 24.01
N ARG A 45 77.66 87.96 22.69
CA ARG A 45 76.79 87.28 21.71
C ARG A 45 77.13 85.80 21.54
N ALA A 46 78.41 85.46 21.52
CA ALA A 46 78.86 84.06 21.48
C ALA A 46 78.44 83.31 22.75
N ALA A 47 78.55 83.94 23.92
CA ALA A 47 78.06 83.41 25.19
C ALA A 47 76.53 83.21 25.16
N ALA A 48 75.75 84.19 24.70
CA ALA A 48 74.29 84.05 24.60
C ALA A 48 73.85 82.92 23.65
N THR A 49 74.59 82.68 22.56
CA THR A 49 74.31 81.57 21.63
C THR A 49 74.66 80.22 22.26
N ALA A 50 75.76 80.16 23.01
CA ALA A 50 76.15 78.97 23.78
C ALA A 50 75.11 78.65 24.87
N ASP A 51 74.59 79.67 25.57
CA ASP A 51 73.52 79.52 26.56
C ASP A 51 72.23 78.97 25.95
N GLN A 52 71.80 79.46 24.78
CA GLN A 52 70.62 78.94 24.08
C GLN A 52 70.77 77.48 23.65
N ILE A 53 71.97 77.09 23.19
CA ILE A 53 72.25 75.69 22.83
C ILE A 53 72.24 74.82 24.10
N ALA A 54 72.84 75.30 25.19
CA ALA A 54 72.84 74.62 26.48
C ALA A 54 71.41 74.43 27.03
N ASP A 55 70.57 75.46 26.94
CA ASP A 55 69.15 75.42 27.33
C ASP A 55 68.36 74.39 26.50
N ALA A 56 68.58 74.36 25.18
CA ALA A 56 67.91 73.41 24.29
C ALA A 56 68.34 71.94 24.54
N TYR A 57 69.62 71.71 24.84
CA TYR A 57 70.11 70.38 25.24
C TYR A 57 69.55 69.98 26.61
N ALA A 58 69.53 70.90 27.58
CA ALA A 58 68.97 70.67 28.91
C ALA A 58 67.46 70.35 28.84
N GLU A 59 66.70 71.03 27.98
CA GLU A 59 65.28 70.76 27.75
C GLU A 59 65.05 69.39 27.09
N LYS A 60 65.86 69.03 26.07
CA LYS A 60 65.75 67.73 25.39
C LYS A 60 66.11 66.59 26.34
N GLU A 61 67.19 66.71 27.09
CA GLU A 61 67.63 65.71 28.06
C GLU A 61 66.61 65.57 29.19
N GLY A 62 66.04 66.68 29.67
CA GLY A 62 64.93 66.69 30.63
C GLY A 62 63.72 65.90 30.12
N ARG A 63 63.26 66.19 28.90
CA ARG A 63 62.13 65.49 28.26
C ARG A 63 62.38 63.99 28.11
N GLU A 64 63.54 63.60 27.59
CA GLU A 64 63.88 62.18 27.40
C GLU A 64 64.01 61.43 28.73
N ALA A 65 64.59 62.06 29.75
CA ALA A 65 64.69 61.48 31.08
C ALA A 65 63.31 61.34 31.74
N GLY A 66 62.45 62.36 31.64
CA GLY A 66 61.09 62.31 32.21
C GLY A 66 60.21 61.26 31.54
N LEU A 67 60.31 61.13 30.22
CA LEU A 67 59.60 60.09 29.46
C LEU A 67 60.09 58.69 29.83
N ARG A 68 61.41 58.48 29.93
CA ARG A 68 61.96 57.17 30.34
C ARG A 68 61.56 56.80 31.75
N ASP A 69 61.59 57.75 32.68
CA ASP A 69 61.21 57.51 34.07
C ASP A 69 59.72 57.19 34.19
N ALA A 70 58.86 57.96 33.53
CA ALA A 70 57.42 57.68 33.48
C ALA A 70 57.10 56.31 32.86
N LEU A 71 57.77 55.91 31.77
CA LEU A 71 57.59 54.59 31.17
C LEU A 71 58.07 53.45 32.07
N ALA A 72 59.18 53.63 32.78
CA ALA A 72 59.73 52.61 33.67
C ALA A 72 58.93 52.47 34.98
N ASN A 73 58.41 53.59 35.48
CA ASN A 73 57.71 53.71 36.76
C ASN A 73 56.22 54.03 36.61
N GLY A 74 55.63 53.66 35.47
CA GLY A 74 54.21 53.84 35.15
C GLY A 74 53.28 52.91 35.95
N PRO A 75 51.97 53.22 35.97
CA PRO A 75 50.96 52.39 36.64
C PRO A 75 50.81 51.03 35.96
N ARG A 76 50.44 50.00 36.73
CA ARG A 76 50.25 48.62 36.27
C ARG A 76 48.82 48.14 36.56
N PRO A 77 48.20 47.34 35.67
CA PRO A 77 46.86 46.77 35.89
C PRO A 77 46.74 45.97 37.18
N SER A 78 45.60 46.10 37.85
CA SER A 78 45.32 45.37 39.10
C SER A 78 44.92 43.92 38.81
N GLU A 79 45.29 43.00 39.69
CA GLU A 79 44.73 41.64 39.64
C GLU A 79 43.32 41.64 40.24
N ILE A 80 42.32 41.36 39.41
CA ILE A 80 40.91 41.38 39.80
C ILE A 80 40.37 39.94 39.94
N SER A 81 39.89 39.60 41.14
CA SER A 81 39.32 38.29 41.47
C SER A 81 37.97 38.41 42.18
N GLY A 82 37.25 37.28 42.29
CA GLY A 82 35.81 37.24 42.64
C GLY A 82 34.91 37.29 41.39
N GLY A 83 33.60 37.37 41.61
CA GLY A 83 32.59 37.44 40.56
C GLY A 83 31.18 37.10 41.03
N VAL A 84 30.21 37.27 40.14
CA VAL A 84 28.82 36.89 40.40
C VAL A 84 28.56 35.51 39.81
N THR A 85 28.35 34.53 40.67
CA THR A 85 27.97 33.17 40.26
C THR A 85 26.47 33.01 40.49
N THR A 86 25.72 32.87 39.40
CA THR A 86 24.27 32.67 39.49
C THR A 86 23.97 31.18 39.48
N THR A 87 23.45 30.65 40.58
CA THR A 87 23.03 29.25 40.71
C THR A 87 21.52 29.21 40.89
N THR A 88 20.81 28.67 39.90
CA THR A 88 19.38 28.43 40.02
C THR A 88 19.18 27.14 40.81
N THR A 89 18.59 27.21 41.99
CA THR A 89 18.29 26.01 42.78
C THR A 89 16.85 26.09 43.25
N GLY A 90 16.01 25.21 42.72
CA GLY A 90 14.58 25.14 43.02
C GLY A 90 13.73 26.02 42.10
N GLY A 91 13.01 25.36 41.19
CA GLY A 91 12.16 25.95 40.15
C GLY A 91 12.92 26.12 38.83
N ALA A 92 12.41 25.47 37.78
CA ALA A 92 13.10 25.22 36.52
C ALA A 92 13.73 26.49 35.91
N PRO A 93 15.04 26.48 35.57
CA PRO A 93 15.45 27.25 34.41
C PRO A 93 14.71 26.65 33.21
N MET A 94 13.77 27.41 32.65
CA MET A 94 13.37 27.33 31.24
C MET A 94 14.55 27.77 30.37
N ALA A 95 15.63 27.04 30.51
CA ALA A 95 16.77 26.87 29.64
C ALA A 95 17.18 25.45 29.98
N TYR A 96 16.81 24.53 29.11
CA TYR A 96 16.82 23.07 29.26
C TYR A 96 18.10 22.56 29.96
N ALA A 97 18.07 22.51 31.29
CA ALA A 97 19.13 21.93 32.12
C ALA A 97 18.55 21.62 33.50
N ALA A 98 17.99 20.42 33.64
CA ALA A 98 18.01 19.69 34.91
C ALA A 98 17.80 18.20 34.66
N SER A 99 18.87 17.53 34.26
CA SER A 99 19.42 16.56 35.21
C SER A 99 20.85 17.01 35.50
N GLY A 100 21.19 17.09 36.79
CA GLY A 100 22.57 17.15 37.27
C GLY A 100 23.31 15.82 37.10
N GLN A 101 22.72 14.85 36.41
CA GLN A 101 23.49 14.01 35.50
C GLN A 101 23.47 14.72 34.16
N SER A 102 24.64 15.07 33.61
CA SER A 102 24.75 15.29 32.17
C SER A 102 23.92 14.22 31.47
N LEU A 103 22.78 14.59 30.87
CA LEU A 103 22.12 13.69 29.93
C LEU A 103 23.24 13.34 28.93
N PRO A 104 23.48 12.06 28.66
CA PRO A 104 24.51 11.69 27.72
C PRO A 104 24.31 12.53 26.45
N ALA A 105 25.41 13.03 25.88
CA ALA A 105 25.36 13.76 24.62
C ALA A 105 24.45 12.97 23.65
N PRO A 106 23.51 13.63 22.95
CA PRO A 106 22.51 12.92 22.16
C PRO A 106 23.24 11.95 21.23
N ALA A 107 22.90 10.67 21.32
CA ALA A 107 23.54 9.70 20.45
C ALA A 107 23.06 10.05 19.04
N THR A 108 24.01 10.35 18.15
CA THR A 108 23.68 10.70 16.76
C THR A 108 23.33 9.47 15.94
N GLY A 109 23.54 8.27 16.49
CA GLY A 109 23.39 6.99 15.81
C GLY A 109 24.51 6.68 14.81
N GLY A 110 25.55 7.52 14.72
CA GLY A 110 26.64 7.37 13.75
C GLY A 110 27.24 8.70 13.32
N LYS A 111 28.43 8.66 12.69
CA LYS A 111 29.14 9.87 12.22
C LYS A 111 28.78 10.22 10.77
N ASP A 112 28.42 9.24 9.96
CA ASP A 112 27.99 9.43 8.57
C ASP A 112 26.53 8.96 8.34
N LEU A 113 26.05 9.04 7.10
CA LEU A 113 24.67 8.70 6.76
C LEU A 113 24.40 7.20 6.79
N ASP A 114 25.38 6.37 6.41
CA ASP A 114 25.24 4.91 6.35
C ASP A 114 25.29 4.30 7.76
N GLU A 115 26.15 4.80 8.63
CA GLU A 115 26.19 4.42 10.05
C GLU A 115 24.86 4.77 10.75
N ARG A 116 24.35 6.00 10.55
CA ARG A 116 23.05 6.42 11.09
C ARG A 116 21.89 5.59 10.54
N GLY A 117 21.92 5.32 9.24
CA GLY A 117 20.95 4.44 8.58
C GLY A 117 20.94 3.04 9.18
N ARG A 118 22.11 2.44 9.36
CA ARG A 118 22.25 1.10 9.93
C ARG A 118 21.84 1.06 11.40
N TYR A 119 22.19 2.06 12.20
CA TYR A 119 21.81 2.16 13.61
C TYR A 119 20.29 2.26 13.77
N ILE A 120 19.65 3.19 13.04
CA ILE A 120 18.19 3.39 13.12
C ILE A 120 17.45 2.16 12.59
N TYR A 121 17.94 1.56 11.51
CA TYR A 121 17.41 0.30 10.98
C TYR A 121 17.40 -0.80 12.04
N GLN A 122 18.53 -1.04 12.69
CA GLN A 122 18.65 -2.06 13.74
C GLN A 122 17.80 -1.72 14.98
N GLY A 123 17.79 -0.46 15.40
CA GLY A 123 17.00 0.01 16.54
C GLY A 123 15.49 -0.15 16.33
N LEU A 124 14.99 0.05 15.11
CA LEU A 124 13.59 -0.17 14.76
C LEU A 124 13.24 -1.67 14.69
N ARG A 125 14.16 -2.52 14.25
CA ARG A 125 14.00 -3.99 14.29
C ARG A 125 13.84 -4.48 15.73
N GLN A 126 14.65 -3.96 16.66
CA GLN A 126 14.55 -4.26 18.09
C GLN A 126 13.21 -3.82 18.71
N ARG A 127 12.58 -2.78 18.15
CA ARG A 127 11.25 -2.28 18.55
C ARG A 127 10.08 -3.02 17.88
N GLY A 128 10.37 -4.12 17.17
CA GLY A 128 9.39 -5.05 16.62
C GLY A 128 8.91 -4.74 15.20
N LEU A 129 9.60 -3.87 14.45
CA LEU A 129 9.28 -3.65 13.03
C LEU A 129 9.82 -4.79 12.17
N SER A 130 9.09 -5.19 11.12
CA SER A 130 9.55 -6.13 10.11
C SER A 130 10.75 -5.55 9.33
N HIS A 131 11.48 -6.39 8.58
CA HIS A 131 12.62 -5.95 7.76
C HIS A 131 12.21 -4.83 6.80
N VAL A 132 11.11 -5.04 6.06
CA VAL A 132 10.58 -4.08 5.09
C VAL A 132 10.05 -2.81 5.77
N ALA A 133 9.44 -2.92 6.96
CA ALA A 133 8.96 -1.77 7.71
C ALA A 133 10.11 -0.90 8.27
N ALA A 134 11.16 -1.52 8.80
CA ALA A 134 12.34 -0.81 9.29
C ALA A 134 13.07 -0.10 8.14
N ALA A 135 13.23 -0.76 6.99
CA ALA A 135 13.83 -0.16 5.79
C ALA A 135 13.02 1.04 5.29
N ALA A 136 11.69 0.93 5.23
CA ALA A 136 10.82 2.04 4.80
C ALA A 136 10.87 3.24 5.75
N SER A 137 10.93 2.97 7.06
CA SER A 137 11.05 3.99 8.11
C SER A 137 12.35 4.78 8.00
N VAL A 138 13.47 4.10 7.78
CA VAL A 138 14.77 4.72 7.52
C VAL A 138 14.74 5.49 6.20
N GLY A 139 14.10 4.93 5.17
CA GLY A 139 13.97 5.58 3.86
C GLY A 139 13.24 6.92 3.93
N HIS A 140 12.16 7.00 4.71
CA HIS A 140 11.42 8.25 4.94
C HIS A 140 12.20 9.22 5.83
N GLY A 141 12.79 8.76 6.94
CA GLY A 141 13.61 9.62 7.80
C GLY A 141 14.83 10.23 7.09
N ARG A 142 15.40 9.52 6.10
CA ARG A 142 16.45 10.07 5.22
C ARG A 142 15.94 11.22 4.37
N GLN A 143 14.74 11.09 3.79
CA GLN A 143 14.12 12.16 3.01
C GLN A 143 13.79 13.40 3.85
N GLU A 144 13.36 13.19 5.10
CA GLU A 144 12.93 14.27 5.99
C GLU A 144 14.10 15.06 6.60
N SER A 145 15.15 14.36 7.07
CA SER A 145 16.19 15.00 7.88
C SER A 145 17.60 14.53 7.58
N SER A 146 17.80 13.70 6.56
CA SER A 146 19.04 12.92 6.38
C SER A 146 19.42 12.16 7.67
N LEU A 147 18.39 11.60 8.34
CA LEU A 147 18.52 10.80 9.57
C LEU A 147 19.17 11.55 10.74
N ASN A 148 19.01 12.86 10.82
CA ASN A 148 19.64 13.67 11.86
C ASN A 148 18.68 13.94 13.03
N ALA A 149 18.78 13.13 14.09
CA ALA A 149 17.96 13.28 15.30
C ALA A 149 18.17 14.62 16.03
N ALA A 150 19.40 15.15 15.98
CA ALA A 150 19.79 16.43 16.55
C ALA A 150 19.97 17.53 15.48
N GLY A 151 19.41 17.33 14.29
CA GLY A 151 19.52 18.28 13.18
C GLY A 151 18.82 19.62 13.45
N PRO A 152 19.09 20.64 12.61
CA PRO A 152 18.39 21.91 12.70
C PRO A 152 16.87 21.72 12.50
N ASP A 153 16.08 22.57 13.14
CA ASP A 153 14.63 22.55 12.98
C ASP A 153 14.25 22.97 11.54
N GLY A 154 13.31 22.25 10.93
CA GLY A 154 12.79 22.51 9.58
C GLY A 154 11.62 23.49 9.58
N ASP A 155 11.12 23.82 8.38
CA ASP A 155 9.91 24.65 8.17
C ASP A 155 9.87 25.93 9.04
N SER A 156 10.93 26.74 8.97
CA SER A 156 11.08 27.97 9.75
C SER A 156 11.00 27.77 11.28
N GLY A 157 11.48 26.62 11.78
CA GLY A 157 11.52 26.29 13.20
C GLY A 157 10.32 25.49 13.71
N THR A 158 9.40 25.05 12.84
CA THR A 158 8.16 24.38 13.24
C THR A 158 8.22 22.84 13.24
N SER A 159 9.25 22.24 12.63
CA SER A 159 9.47 20.78 12.61
C SER A 159 10.85 20.38 13.17
N SER A 160 10.99 19.17 13.73
CA SER A 160 12.27 18.70 14.28
C SER A 160 12.39 17.16 14.32
N GLY A 161 13.62 16.66 14.40
CA GLY A 161 13.93 15.23 14.52
C GLY A 161 14.00 14.45 13.20
N ILE A 162 14.20 13.13 13.31
CA ILE A 162 14.45 12.22 12.18
C ILE A 162 13.32 12.24 11.15
N TRP A 163 12.07 12.20 11.62
CA TRP A 163 10.86 12.21 10.79
C TRP A 163 10.14 13.57 10.82
N GLN A 164 10.87 14.66 11.14
CA GLN A 164 10.38 16.05 11.06
C GLN A 164 9.00 16.28 11.70
N TRP A 165 8.80 15.80 12.93
CA TRP A 165 7.56 16.04 13.66
C TRP A 165 7.28 17.54 13.77
N ARG A 166 6.11 17.96 13.27
CA ARG A 166 5.70 19.35 13.17
C ARG A 166 4.66 19.70 14.23
N ASN A 167 4.71 20.93 14.74
CA ASN A 167 3.71 21.52 15.65
C ASN A 167 3.39 20.61 16.86
N GLU A 168 2.13 20.22 17.05
CA GLU A 168 1.65 19.41 18.18
C GLU A 168 2.36 18.06 18.30
N ARG A 169 2.79 17.46 17.17
CA ARG A 169 3.52 16.19 17.17
C ARG A 169 4.94 16.36 17.74
N ARG A 170 5.57 17.52 17.51
CA ARG A 170 6.84 17.89 18.13
C ARG A 170 6.69 18.03 19.64
N THR A 171 5.64 18.70 20.09
CA THR A 171 5.33 18.85 21.52
C THR A 171 5.06 17.48 22.17
N ALA A 172 4.39 16.57 21.47
CA ALA A 172 4.17 15.21 21.91
C ALA A 172 5.47 14.41 22.06
N LEU A 173 6.43 14.53 21.12
CA LEU A 173 7.77 13.93 21.23
C LEU A 173 8.51 14.46 22.48
N GLN A 174 8.49 15.78 22.68
CA GLN A 174 9.15 16.42 23.82
C GLN A 174 8.54 15.94 25.16
N SER A 175 7.21 15.84 25.22
CA SER A 175 6.48 15.35 26.38
C SER A 175 6.76 13.87 26.64
N PHE A 176 6.81 13.05 25.59
CA PHE A 176 7.12 11.62 25.68
C PHE A 176 8.53 11.40 26.23
N ALA A 177 9.53 12.12 25.72
CA ALA A 177 10.90 12.07 26.20
C ALA A 177 11.01 12.52 27.67
N GLN A 178 10.33 13.62 28.02
CA GLN A 178 10.30 14.15 29.38
C GLN A 178 9.71 13.13 30.37
N SER A 179 8.62 12.44 29.99
CA SER A 179 8.01 11.40 30.83
C SER A 179 8.93 10.22 31.13
N ARG A 180 9.98 10.03 30.33
CA ARG A 180 10.97 8.95 30.46
C ARG A 180 12.32 9.42 31.01
N GLY A 181 12.45 10.70 31.35
CA GLY A 181 13.74 11.28 31.74
C GLY A 181 14.79 11.21 30.63
N ALA A 182 14.36 11.17 29.36
CA ALA A 182 15.22 11.01 28.19
C ALA A 182 15.34 12.33 27.39
N ASN A 183 16.37 12.44 26.56
CA ASN A 183 16.56 13.60 25.69
C ASN A 183 15.75 13.43 24.39
N TRP A 184 14.84 14.36 24.08
CA TRP A 184 14.01 14.25 22.87
C TRP A 184 14.79 14.36 21.54
N ARG A 185 16.04 14.84 21.58
CA ARG A 185 16.98 14.86 20.43
C ARG A 185 17.81 13.59 20.30
N ASP A 186 17.67 12.65 21.21
CA ASP A 186 18.35 11.37 21.16
C ASP A 186 17.70 10.43 20.14
N VAL A 187 18.53 9.72 19.38
CA VAL A 187 18.09 8.84 18.29
C VAL A 187 17.19 7.71 18.81
N ASP A 188 17.50 7.13 19.97
CA ASP A 188 16.72 6.03 20.55
C ASP A 188 15.38 6.52 21.08
N THR A 189 15.36 7.70 21.70
CA THR A 189 14.12 8.35 22.16
C THR A 189 13.18 8.65 20.99
N GLN A 190 13.72 9.12 19.86
CA GLN A 190 12.93 9.37 18.65
C GLN A 190 12.41 8.08 18.00
N MET A 191 13.19 7.00 17.99
CA MET A 191 12.70 5.69 17.53
C MET A 191 11.60 5.13 18.43
N ASP A 192 11.74 5.27 19.75
CA ASP A 192 10.70 4.89 20.71
C ASP A 192 9.40 5.65 20.46
N PHE A 193 9.51 6.97 20.27
CA PHE A 193 8.35 7.81 20.02
C PHE A 193 7.71 7.51 18.66
N PHE A 194 8.50 7.32 17.60
CA PHE A 194 7.99 6.95 16.28
C PHE A 194 7.13 5.68 16.32
N VAL A 195 7.64 4.62 16.98
CA VAL A 195 6.90 3.35 17.10
C VAL A 195 5.70 3.48 18.05
N HIS A 196 5.83 4.27 19.13
CA HIS A 196 4.71 4.59 20.01
C HIS A 196 3.59 5.30 19.25
N GLU A 197 3.91 6.39 18.55
CA GLU A 197 2.97 7.22 17.81
C GLU A 197 2.24 6.42 16.72
N LEU A 198 2.96 5.61 15.93
CA LEU A 198 2.33 4.71 14.95
C LEU A 198 1.29 3.78 15.59
N LYS A 199 1.59 3.24 16.77
CA LYS A 199 0.72 2.28 17.46
C LYS A 199 -0.45 2.93 18.20
N THR A 200 -0.24 4.10 18.80
CA THR A 200 -1.17 4.69 19.77
C THR A 200 -1.93 5.90 19.25
N SER A 201 -1.41 6.62 18.26
CA SER A 201 -2.06 7.82 17.74
C SER A 201 -3.18 7.46 16.76
N PRO A 202 -4.43 7.92 16.98
CA PRO A 202 -5.55 7.63 16.08
C PRO A 202 -5.28 8.03 14.62
N GLY A 203 -4.57 9.14 14.40
CA GLY A 203 -4.19 9.62 13.07
C GLY A 203 -3.25 8.68 12.31
N GLU A 204 -2.38 7.95 13.02
CA GLU A 204 -1.33 7.12 12.42
C GLU A 204 -1.72 5.64 12.26
N ARG A 205 -2.92 5.27 12.71
CA ARG A 205 -3.41 3.88 12.66
C ARG A 205 -3.44 3.30 11.26
N LEU A 206 -3.79 4.11 10.26
CA LEU A 206 -3.78 3.66 8.85
C LEU A 206 -2.35 3.32 8.38
N ALA A 207 -1.38 4.17 8.70
CA ALA A 207 0.02 3.94 8.37
C ALA A 207 0.52 2.67 9.07
N TRP A 208 0.24 2.51 10.37
CA TRP A 208 0.62 1.33 11.13
C TRP A 208 0.02 0.02 10.57
N ASN A 209 -1.29 -0.02 10.31
CA ASN A 209 -1.94 -1.21 9.79
C ASN A 209 -1.39 -1.60 8.41
N ARG A 210 -1.15 -0.63 7.53
CA ARG A 210 -0.55 -0.88 6.21
C ARG A 210 0.92 -1.30 6.31
N LEU A 211 1.68 -0.71 7.24
CA LEU A 211 3.08 -1.03 7.46
C LEU A 211 3.26 -2.44 8.04
N GLN A 212 2.33 -2.88 8.90
CA GLN A 212 2.27 -4.25 9.42
C GLN A 212 1.93 -5.28 8.34
N ALA A 213 1.02 -4.92 7.42
CA ALA A 213 0.59 -5.80 6.33
C ALA A 213 1.57 -5.83 5.14
N ALA A 214 2.52 -4.90 5.07
CA ALA A 214 3.45 -4.78 3.95
C ALA A 214 4.41 -5.97 3.89
N THR A 215 4.46 -6.64 2.73
CA THR A 215 5.36 -7.76 2.45
C THR A 215 6.52 -7.41 1.54
N ASP A 216 6.53 -6.19 0.96
CA ASP A 216 7.57 -5.71 0.06
C ASP A 216 7.93 -4.23 0.34
N TYR A 217 9.05 -3.76 -0.21
CA TYR A 217 9.55 -2.40 0.03
C TYR A 217 8.65 -1.31 -0.53
N THR A 218 7.95 -1.57 -1.63
CA THR A 218 7.06 -0.59 -2.27
C THR A 218 5.81 -0.35 -1.43
N SER A 219 5.17 -1.42 -0.96
CA SER A 219 4.01 -1.36 -0.06
C SER A 219 4.39 -0.80 1.31
N ALA A 220 5.58 -1.11 1.83
CA ALA A 220 6.08 -0.52 3.08
C ALA A 220 6.37 0.98 2.94
N ALA A 221 6.98 1.41 1.83
CA ALA A 221 7.19 2.82 1.54
C ALA A 221 5.86 3.56 1.36
N GLU A 222 4.89 2.95 0.66
CA GLU A 222 3.54 3.51 0.49
C GLU A 222 2.80 3.61 1.83
N ALA A 223 2.98 2.64 2.74
CA ALA A 223 2.40 2.69 4.07
C ALA A 223 2.86 3.93 4.85
N LEU A 224 4.14 4.30 4.76
CA LEU A 224 4.67 5.50 5.44
C LEU A 224 4.34 6.82 4.75
N MET A 225 3.90 6.81 3.50
CA MET A 225 3.30 8.01 2.91
C MET A 225 2.05 8.45 3.68
N HIS A 226 1.32 7.50 4.30
CA HIS A 226 0.19 7.82 5.19
C HIS A 226 0.63 8.45 6.52
N PHE A 227 1.90 8.33 6.91
CA PHE A 227 2.46 8.95 8.11
C PHE A 227 2.98 10.36 7.82
N GLU A 228 3.84 10.49 6.80
CA GLU A 228 4.47 11.78 6.46
C GLU A 228 3.51 12.77 5.80
N ARG A 229 2.56 12.26 4.98
CA ARG A 229 1.55 13.06 4.27
C ARG A 229 2.12 14.32 3.57
N PRO A 230 3.17 14.19 2.74
CA PRO A 230 3.83 15.34 2.11
C PRO A 230 2.93 16.02 1.08
N ARG A 231 3.31 17.23 0.61
CA ARG A 231 2.55 17.97 -0.41
C ARG A 231 2.18 17.07 -1.61
N GLY A 232 0.92 17.08 -2.02
CA GLY A 232 0.40 16.24 -3.11
C GLY A 232 -0.12 14.86 -2.69
N TYR A 233 0.09 14.46 -1.43
CA TYR A 233 -0.49 13.24 -0.87
C TYR A 233 -2.02 13.34 -0.74
N THR A 234 -2.70 12.24 -1.09
CA THR A 234 -4.05 11.95 -0.61
C THR A 234 -4.11 10.48 -0.18
N ALA A 235 -5.05 10.13 0.71
CA ALA A 235 -5.19 8.73 1.16
C ALA A 235 -5.53 7.75 0.01
N ARG A 236 -6.11 8.22 -1.10
CA ARG A 236 -6.41 7.41 -2.29
C ARG A 236 -5.23 7.32 -3.26
N THR A 237 -4.35 8.32 -3.27
CA THR A 237 -3.20 8.41 -4.17
C THR A 237 -1.92 8.72 -3.40
N PRO A 238 -1.49 7.85 -2.46
CA PRO A 238 -0.36 8.13 -1.58
C PRO A 238 0.95 8.35 -2.36
N ARG A 239 1.14 7.64 -3.47
CA ARG A 239 2.33 7.76 -4.35
C ARG A 239 2.41 9.07 -5.13
N ALA A 240 1.33 9.87 -5.17
CA ALA A 240 1.35 11.22 -5.74
C ALA A 240 2.00 12.25 -4.80
N GLY A 241 2.28 11.88 -3.55
CA GLY A 241 2.97 12.74 -2.60
C GLY A 241 4.40 13.04 -3.02
N HIS A 242 4.83 14.28 -2.75
CA HIS A 242 6.15 14.78 -3.11
C HIS A 242 7.27 13.89 -2.55
N GLY A 243 8.23 13.56 -3.42
CA GLY A 243 9.41 12.77 -3.09
C GLY A 243 9.19 11.26 -3.07
N TRP A 244 8.07 10.73 -3.60
CA TRP A 244 7.79 9.29 -3.67
C TRP A 244 8.98 8.46 -4.18
N ASP A 245 9.51 8.76 -5.37
CA ASP A 245 10.60 7.98 -5.97
C ASP A 245 11.86 8.01 -5.11
N ASN A 246 12.18 9.15 -4.50
CA ASN A 246 13.33 9.29 -3.61
C ASN A 246 13.14 8.50 -2.31
N ARG A 247 11.92 8.48 -1.73
CA ARG A 247 11.59 7.71 -0.53
C ARG A 247 11.68 6.20 -0.80
N LEU A 248 11.24 5.75 -1.96
CA LEU A 248 11.39 4.36 -2.39
C LEU A 248 12.88 4.02 -2.61
N ALA A 249 13.65 4.87 -3.28
CA ALA A 249 15.09 4.66 -3.46
C ALA A 249 15.85 4.63 -2.13
N ASN A 250 15.51 5.52 -1.19
CA ASN A 250 16.08 5.52 0.16
C ASN A 250 15.66 4.27 0.96
N THR A 251 14.45 3.76 0.75
CA THR A 251 13.98 2.49 1.34
C THR A 251 14.82 1.31 0.84
N LEU A 252 15.10 1.26 -0.46
CA LEU A 252 15.94 0.23 -1.07
C LEU A 252 17.41 0.34 -0.60
N TRP A 253 17.93 1.55 -0.43
CA TRP A 253 19.25 1.75 0.21
C TRP A 253 19.26 1.18 1.64
N ALA A 254 18.24 1.47 2.45
CA ALA A 254 18.17 0.97 3.82
C ALA A 254 17.94 -0.55 3.92
N ALA A 255 17.33 -1.16 2.90
CA ALA A 255 17.15 -2.61 2.81
C ALA A 255 18.50 -3.37 2.81
N SER A 256 19.55 -2.77 2.23
CA SER A 256 20.90 -3.34 2.20
C SER A 256 21.52 -3.56 3.59
N PHE A 257 20.98 -2.93 4.64
CA PHE A 257 21.46 -3.11 6.01
C PHE A 257 21.00 -4.41 6.67
N GLY A 258 20.08 -5.16 6.07
CA GLY A 258 19.52 -6.38 6.63
C GLY A 258 20.07 -7.69 6.07
N GLU A 259 21.08 -7.67 5.20
CA GLU A 259 21.81 -8.90 4.83
C GLU A 259 22.55 -9.45 6.06
N GLY A 260 21.99 -10.49 6.70
CA GLY A 260 22.58 -11.18 7.84
C GLY A 260 21.73 -11.33 9.12
N TYR A 261 20.43 -11.05 9.10
CA TYR A 261 19.56 -11.18 10.30
C TYR A 261 18.53 -12.32 10.17
N GLU A 262 18.64 -13.37 10.99
CA GLU A 262 17.59 -14.39 11.20
C GLU A 262 16.61 -13.97 12.32
N PRO A 263 15.29 -14.09 12.13
CA PRO A 263 14.29 -13.68 13.13
C PRO A 263 13.96 -14.78 14.16
N ALA A 264 13.91 -14.40 15.45
CA ALA A 264 13.20 -15.18 16.47
C ALA A 264 11.69 -14.89 16.44
N ALA A 265 10.87 -15.94 16.48
CA ALA A 265 9.42 -15.91 16.30
C ALA A 265 8.64 -15.28 17.49
N PRO A 266 7.52 -14.57 17.26
CA PRO A 266 6.67 -14.06 18.34
C PRO A 266 5.60 -15.07 18.78
N THR A 267 5.53 -15.29 20.10
CA THR A 267 4.51 -16.05 20.82
C THR A 267 3.20 -15.26 20.93
N ALA A 268 2.08 -15.90 20.57
CA ALA A 268 0.73 -15.36 20.74
C ALA A 268 0.28 -15.48 22.21
N THR A 269 -0.42 -14.47 22.75
CA THR A 269 -1.23 -14.62 23.96
C THR A 269 -2.58 -13.97 23.73
N ALA A 270 -3.62 -14.80 23.74
CA ALA A 270 -5.02 -14.42 23.63
C ALA A 270 -5.55 -13.92 24.99
N LEU A 271 -6.46 -12.94 24.97
CA LEU A 271 -7.28 -12.57 26.12
C LEU A 271 -8.77 -12.66 25.76
N ALA A 272 -9.50 -13.34 26.64
CA ALA A 272 -10.91 -13.72 26.59
C ALA A 272 -11.87 -12.58 27.02
N PRO A 273 -13.20 -12.73 26.87
CA PRO A 273 -14.16 -11.62 26.73
C PRO A 273 -15.02 -11.29 27.98
N THR A 274 -15.99 -10.37 27.78
CA THR A 274 -17.24 -10.01 28.52
C THR A 274 -17.17 -8.93 29.62
N PRO A 275 -18.28 -8.23 29.99
CA PRO A 275 -19.61 -8.01 29.37
C PRO A 275 -20.09 -6.53 29.33
N ALA A 276 -21.29 -6.28 28.77
CA ALA A 276 -21.95 -4.98 28.64
C ALA A 276 -22.88 -4.61 29.83
N PRO A 277 -23.21 -3.31 30.01
CA PRO A 277 -24.55 -2.88 30.45
C PRO A 277 -25.11 -1.75 29.54
N THR A 278 -26.29 -1.88 28.90
CA THR A 278 -27.67 -1.53 29.35
C THR A 278 -27.87 -0.17 30.01
N GLY A 279 -28.70 0.67 29.36
CA GLY A 279 -29.64 1.59 30.00
C GLY A 279 -29.28 3.09 29.98
N ALA A 280 -29.77 3.83 28.99
CA ALA A 280 -29.89 5.29 29.07
C ALA A 280 -31.18 5.72 28.38
N ALA A 281 -32.24 5.88 29.18
CA ALA A 281 -33.52 6.46 28.81
C ALA A 281 -34.15 7.09 30.06
N ALA A 282 -33.67 8.28 30.43
CA ALA A 282 -34.36 9.29 31.23
C ALA A 282 -33.45 10.53 31.37
N ALA A 283 -34.06 11.70 31.54
CA ALA A 283 -33.46 13.03 31.75
C ALA A 283 -33.02 13.79 30.47
N ILE A 284 -34.02 14.16 29.64
CA ILE A 284 -34.00 15.44 28.92
C ILE A 284 -35.17 16.24 29.49
N GLU A 285 -34.90 17.09 30.48
CA GLU A 285 -35.63 18.35 30.71
C GLU A 285 -35.00 19.08 31.90
N THR A 286 -35.03 20.42 31.82
CA THR A 286 -34.46 21.42 32.77
C THR A 286 -32.93 21.59 32.61
N ILE A 287 -32.34 22.78 32.46
CA ILE A 287 -32.61 24.06 33.11
C ILE A 287 -32.12 25.21 32.21
N ALA A 288 -32.93 26.27 32.07
CA ALA A 288 -32.52 27.63 31.71
C ALA A 288 -32.52 28.51 32.99
N PRO A 289 -31.80 29.65 33.04
CA PRO A 289 -31.12 30.12 34.24
C PRO A 289 -31.90 31.19 35.04
N THR A 290 -31.61 31.31 36.34
CA THR A 290 -31.89 32.52 37.12
C THR A 290 -30.83 32.76 38.22
N GLN A 291 -30.37 34.01 38.29
CA GLN A 291 -29.49 34.57 39.32
C GLN A 291 -30.25 34.87 40.61
N THR A 292 -29.61 34.79 41.79
CA THR A 292 -29.33 35.95 42.70
C THR A 292 -28.64 35.51 44.00
N ALA A 293 -27.83 36.41 44.56
CA ALA A 293 -26.92 36.24 45.68
C ALA A 293 -27.60 36.10 47.06
N SER A 294 -26.97 35.34 47.98
CA SER A 294 -26.96 35.53 49.46
C SER A 294 -26.07 34.47 50.14
N GLN A 295 -25.23 34.87 51.08
CA GLN A 295 -24.60 34.04 52.14
C GLN A 295 -24.99 34.64 53.52
N PRO A 296 -24.83 33.98 54.69
CA PRO A 296 -24.37 32.60 54.98
C PRO A 296 -25.18 31.84 56.09
N LYS A 297 -25.05 30.50 56.20
CA LYS A 297 -24.75 29.76 57.48
C LYS A 297 -24.47 28.26 57.24
N ALA A 298 -23.53 27.73 58.00
CA ALA A 298 -22.86 26.43 57.86
C ALA A 298 -23.54 25.23 58.55
N ALA A 299 -23.32 24.02 58.00
CA ALA A 299 -23.07 22.76 58.74
C ALA A 299 -22.56 21.61 57.80
N ASP A 300 -21.30 21.22 58.03
CA ASP A 300 -20.63 19.90 57.95
C ASP A 300 -20.83 18.88 56.79
N ALA A 301 -19.76 18.69 55.98
CA ALA A 301 -19.19 17.42 55.49
C ALA A 301 -17.86 17.70 54.70
N PRO A 302 -16.93 16.73 54.49
CA PRO A 302 -15.50 16.89 54.79
C PRO A 302 -14.67 17.56 53.68
N ALA A 303 -13.66 18.30 54.14
CA ALA A 303 -12.71 19.04 53.32
C ALA A 303 -11.81 18.13 52.47
N ALA A 304 -11.99 18.17 51.16
CA ALA A 304 -10.91 17.92 50.22
C ALA A 304 -10.04 19.18 50.18
N THR A 305 -8.79 19.05 50.64
CA THR A 305 -7.77 20.08 50.73
C THR A 305 -7.68 20.92 49.45
N SER A 306 -8.24 22.13 49.52
CA SER A 306 -7.89 23.21 48.61
C SER A 306 -6.45 23.60 48.90
N VAL A 307 -5.58 23.45 47.90
CA VAL A 307 -4.24 24.00 47.97
C VAL A 307 -4.40 25.52 47.86
N ALA A 308 -4.11 26.24 48.95
CA ALA A 308 -4.19 27.69 49.00
C ALA A 308 -3.32 28.33 47.90
N PRO A 309 -3.75 29.45 47.29
CA PRO A 309 -3.06 30.13 46.19
C PRO A 309 -1.69 30.75 46.55
N GLU A 310 -1.14 30.44 47.73
CA GLU A 310 0.13 30.97 48.24
C GLU A 310 1.27 29.92 48.29
N SER A 311 1.06 28.67 47.83
CA SER A 311 2.02 27.57 48.07
C SER A 311 2.90 27.13 46.89
N VAL A 312 3.01 27.93 45.82
CA VAL A 312 4.04 27.70 44.78
C VAL A 312 4.68 29.02 44.42
N GLY A 313 5.56 29.48 45.30
CA GLY A 313 6.40 30.65 45.05
C GLY A 313 7.33 30.41 43.85
N PRO A 314 7.75 31.48 43.14
CA PRO A 314 8.57 31.39 41.95
C PRO A 314 9.94 30.73 42.22
N PRO A 315 10.63 30.24 41.16
CA PRO A 315 12.00 29.72 41.27
C PRO A 315 12.90 30.65 42.09
N THR A 316 13.58 30.09 43.10
CA THR A 316 14.50 30.87 43.93
C THR A 316 15.86 30.92 43.23
N VAL A 317 16.13 32.03 42.55
CA VAL A 317 17.46 32.29 41.97
C VAL A 317 18.42 32.57 43.12
N THR A 318 19.30 31.61 43.44
CA THR A 318 20.30 31.77 44.50
C THR A 318 21.57 32.34 43.89
N ARG A 319 21.67 33.67 43.91
CA ARG A 319 22.86 34.38 43.46
C ARG A 319 23.91 34.38 44.57
N VAL A 320 25.07 33.80 44.30
CA VAL A 320 26.24 33.89 45.18
C VAL A 320 27.13 35.00 44.64
N VAL A 321 27.27 36.08 45.40
CA VAL A 321 28.17 37.18 45.09
C VAL A 321 29.46 36.94 45.86
N GLU A 322 30.54 36.59 45.18
CA GLU A 322 31.87 36.60 45.78
C GLU A 322 32.37 38.04 45.80
N PRO A 323 32.76 38.60 46.97
CA PRO A 323 33.21 39.98 47.05
C PRO A 323 34.46 40.19 46.19
N ALA A 324 34.53 41.35 45.52
CA ALA A 324 35.67 41.70 44.69
C ALA A 324 36.95 41.76 45.54
N SER A 325 37.97 41.01 45.15
CA SER A 325 39.32 41.14 45.69
C SER A 325 40.23 41.69 44.60
N ILE A 326 40.74 42.90 44.85
CA ILE A 326 41.57 43.67 43.93
C ILE A 326 42.95 43.78 44.56
N ARG A 327 43.96 43.21 43.92
CA ARG A 327 45.36 43.28 44.37
C ARG A 327 46.15 44.19 43.43
N SER A 328 47.00 45.02 44.03
CA SER A 328 47.87 45.94 43.29
C SER A 328 48.76 45.21 42.28
N GLY A 329 48.81 45.70 41.04
CA GLY A 329 49.80 45.27 40.04
C GLY A 329 51.20 45.88 40.23
N GLY A 330 51.36 46.74 41.24
CA GLY A 330 52.56 47.51 41.56
C GLY A 330 52.33 49.01 41.43
N ALA A 331 52.67 49.78 42.48
CA ALA A 331 52.46 51.22 42.54
C ALA A 331 53.26 51.98 41.46
N GLY A 332 52.66 53.06 40.94
CA GLY A 332 53.31 53.97 40.01
C GLY A 332 54.29 54.87 40.74
N GLY A 333 55.57 54.79 40.35
CA GLY A 333 56.69 55.42 41.05
C GLY A 333 57.10 56.80 40.52
N PHE A 334 56.60 57.21 39.35
CA PHE A 334 56.96 58.51 38.76
C PHE A 334 56.47 59.67 39.64
N ARG A 335 57.34 60.65 39.92
CA ARG A 335 56.98 61.89 40.63
C ARG A 335 57.63 63.10 39.96
N PRO A 336 56.89 64.21 39.79
CA PRO A 336 57.50 65.46 39.34
C PRO A 336 58.51 65.94 40.38
N THR A 337 59.63 66.46 39.91
CA THR A 337 60.76 66.92 40.73
C THR A 337 60.54 68.30 41.31
N GLY A 338 59.65 69.12 40.73
CA GLY A 338 59.42 70.51 41.12
C GLY A 338 60.60 71.43 40.83
N SER A 339 61.56 70.97 40.02
CA SER A 339 62.80 71.70 39.73
C SER A 339 62.52 72.89 38.80
N MET A 340 62.98 74.08 39.21
CA MET A 340 62.84 75.32 38.42
C MET A 340 63.83 75.42 37.25
N THR A 341 64.71 74.42 37.08
CA THR A 341 65.64 74.36 35.94
C THR A 341 64.90 74.07 34.63
N ILE A 342 65.44 74.49 33.50
CA ILE A 342 64.87 74.19 32.17
C ILE A 342 64.73 72.67 31.97
N ARG A 343 65.76 71.90 32.35
CA ARG A 343 65.74 70.43 32.37
C ARG A 343 64.64 69.86 33.26
N GLY A 344 64.51 70.36 34.49
CA GLY A 344 63.54 69.91 35.48
C GLY A 344 62.09 70.13 35.05
N ARG A 345 61.76 71.32 34.54
CA ARG A 345 60.42 71.61 34.00
C ARG A 345 60.09 70.73 32.79
N ALA A 346 61.06 70.48 31.93
CA ALA A 346 60.90 69.65 30.74
C ALA A 346 60.74 68.15 31.10
N TYR A 347 61.42 67.70 32.15
CA TYR A 347 61.24 66.37 32.78
C TYR A 347 59.85 66.20 33.35
N ASP A 348 59.42 67.13 34.21
CA ASP A 348 58.12 67.07 34.89
C ASP A 348 56.97 67.09 33.87
N ALA A 349 57.04 67.96 32.84
CA ALA A 349 56.00 68.07 31.81
C ALA A 349 55.90 66.81 30.91
N ALA A 350 57.03 66.24 30.48
CA ALA A 350 57.03 65.06 29.63
C ALA A 350 56.62 63.80 30.40
N GLY A 351 57.17 63.61 31.60
CA GLY A 351 56.89 62.45 32.43
C GLY A 351 55.45 62.43 32.97
N MET A 352 54.93 63.58 33.42
CA MET A 352 53.53 63.68 33.88
C MET A 352 52.55 63.28 32.77
N ARG A 353 52.75 63.78 31.55
CA ARG A 353 51.88 63.47 30.41
C ARG A 353 51.87 61.98 30.09
N THR A 354 53.05 61.35 30.00
CA THR A 354 53.16 59.92 29.70
C THR A 354 52.57 59.05 30.82
N TYR A 355 52.77 59.44 32.08
CA TYR A 355 52.21 58.74 33.23
C TYR A 355 50.67 58.77 33.23
N LEU A 356 50.07 59.93 32.92
CA LEU A 356 48.61 60.08 32.83
C LEU A 356 48.00 59.26 31.67
N GLU A 357 48.68 59.16 30.53
CA GLU A 357 48.26 58.32 29.40
C GLU A 357 48.26 56.82 29.77
N GLN A 358 49.29 56.36 30.51
CA GLN A 358 49.35 54.99 31.02
C GLN A 358 48.30 54.72 32.11
N LEU A 359 48.00 55.72 32.94
CA LEU A 359 46.95 55.63 33.95
C LEU A 359 45.56 55.49 33.32
N ASP A 360 45.23 56.26 32.28
CA ASP A 360 43.96 56.13 31.54
C ASP A 360 43.80 54.72 30.92
N THR A 361 44.88 54.16 30.36
CA THR A 361 44.88 52.80 29.82
C THR A 361 44.64 51.74 30.90
N THR A 362 45.26 51.93 32.07
CA THR A 362 45.10 51.05 33.23
C THR A 362 43.68 51.11 33.79
N ILE A 363 43.11 52.32 33.91
CA ILE A 363 41.71 52.52 34.33
C ILE A 363 40.76 51.74 33.44
N ARG A 364 40.89 51.85 32.10
CA ARG A 364 40.00 51.13 31.16
C ARG A 364 40.14 49.61 31.30
N THR A 365 41.38 49.12 31.36
CA THR A 365 41.65 47.68 31.47
C THR A 365 41.03 47.08 32.73
N ASP A 366 41.24 47.74 33.87
CA ASP A 366 40.73 47.25 35.15
C ASP A 366 39.20 47.39 35.26
N VAL A 367 38.63 48.48 34.74
CA VAL A 367 37.18 48.67 34.68
C VAL A 367 36.50 47.60 33.82
N ASP A 368 37.07 47.26 32.66
CA ASP A 368 36.56 46.20 31.79
C ASP A 368 36.63 44.81 32.45
N ALA A 369 37.71 44.54 33.19
CA ALA A 369 37.90 43.30 33.92
C ALA A 369 36.91 43.17 35.10
N VAL A 370 36.66 44.27 35.84
CA VAL A 370 35.60 44.32 36.87
C VAL A 370 34.22 44.12 36.25
N TYR A 371 33.90 44.84 35.17
CA TYR A 371 32.61 44.70 34.49
C TYR A 371 32.35 43.26 34.02
N SER A 372 33.34 42.62 33.41
CA SER A 372 33.22 41.25 32.90
C SER A 372 32.83 40.22 33.99
N LYS A 373 33.25 40.45 35.24
CA LYS A 373 33.00 39.54 36.39
C LYS A 373 31.73 39.88 37.18
N PHE A 374 31.30 41.14 37.15
CA PHE A 374 30.19 41.63 37.98
C PHE A 374 28.99 42.19 37.19
N LYS A 375 29.00 42.13 35.84
CA LYS A 375 27.93 42.64 34.95
C LYS A 375 26.51 42.15 35.27
N ASP A 376 26.39 41.00 35.93
CA ASP A 376 25.10 40.38 36.22
C ASP A 376 24.43 40.93 37.49
N ASP A 377 25.16 41.68 38.32
CA ASP A 377 24.65 42.32 39.54
C ASP A 377 25.04 43.80 39.62
N PRO A 378 24.10 44.73 39.40
CA PRO A 378 24.38 46.16 39.43
C PRO A 378 24.91 46.68 40.79
N ALA A 379 24.53 46.05 41.90
CA ALA A 379 24.99 46.46 43.23
C ALA A 379 26.40 45.92 43.53
N ALA A 380 26.67 44.66 43.17
CA ALA A 380 28.02 44.09 43.30
C ALA A 380 29.02 44.78 42.36
N LEU A 381 28.59 45.14 41.15
CA LEU A 381 29.39 45.90 40.19
C LEU A 381 29.77 47.29 40.76
N ASP A 382 28.83 47.98 41.40
CA ASP A 382 29.12 49.28 42.00
C ASP A 382 30.13 49.19 43.14
N ASN A 383 29.97 48.18 44.02
CA ASN A 383 30.91 47.90 45.09
C ASN A 383 32.31 47.56 44.56
N ALA A 384 32.39 46.77 43.48
CA ALA A 384 33.65 46.41 42.86
C ALA A 384 34.36 47.62 42.21
N PHE A 385 33.61 48.54 41.59
CA PHE A 385 34.18 49.80 41.08
C PHE A 385 34.66 50.72 42.22
N GLN A 386 33.98 50.77 43.36
CA GLN A 386 34.44 51.54 44.53
C GLN A 386 35.74 50.97 45.13
N ALA A 387 35.83 49.63 45.20
CA ALA A 387 37.05 48.95 45.63
C ALA A 387 38.22 49.25 44.66
N LEU A 388 37.96 49.20 43.35
CA LEU A 388 38.97 49.48 42.33
C LEU A 388 39.49 50.91 42.43
N ARG A 389 38.58 51.87 42.60
CA ARG A 389 38.92 53.28 42.81
C ARG A 389 39.85 53.45 44.01
N THR A 390 39.58 52.73 45.09
CA THR A 390 40.38 52.83 46.32
C THR A 390 41.82 52.35 46.08
N VAL A 391 42.00 51.24 45.38
CA VAL A 391 43.34 50.70 45.04
C VAL A 391 44.09 51.65 44.11
N HIS A 392 43.46 52.13 43.04
CA HIS A 392 44.08 53.10 42.13
C HIS A 392 44.49 54.40 42.82
N MET A 393 43.64 54.92 43.73
CA MET A 393 43.93 56.13 44.50
C MET A 393 45.14 55.96 45.43
N GLN A 394 45.39 54.75 45.91
CA GLN A 394 46.55 54.45 46.76
C GLN A 394 47.83 54.23 45.93
N ASP A 395 47.71 53.54 44.80
CA ASP A 395 48.87 53.03 44.08
C ASP A 395 49.35 53.93 42.95
N HIS A 396 48.45 54.70 42.33
CA HIS A 396 48.74 55.38 41.07
C HIS A 396 48.47 56.88 41.09
N VAL A 397 47.73 57.37 42.08
CA VAL A 397 47.28 58.77 42.13
C VAL A 397 48.05 59.53 43.21
N PHE A 398 48.67 60.65 42.84
CA PHE A 398 49.28 61.61 43.75
C PHE A 398 48.45 62.91 43.80
N PRO A 399 48.64 63.77 44.82
CA PRO A 399 47.73 64.89 45.11
C PRO A 399 47.40 65.80 43.92
N GLU A 400 48.38 66.03 43.05
CA GLU A 400 48.30 66.93 41.90
C GLU A 400 47.38 66.42 40.79
N VAL A 401 47.08 65.11 40.71
CA VAL A 401 46.29 64.50 39.63
C VAL A 401 44.98 63.85 40.10
N ALA A 402 44.68 63.91 41.40
CA ALA A 402 43.53 63.25 41.99
C ALA A 402 42.18 63.68 41.41
N ALA A 403 42.01 64.99 41.14
CA ALA A 403 40.76 65.52 40.59
C ALA A 403 40.53 65.09 39.12
N ASP A 404 41.59 64.92 38.35
CA ASP A 404 41.51 64.50 36.95
C ASP A 404 41.29 62.98 36.84
N TYR A 405 41.91 62.20 37.73
CA TYR A 405 41.63 60.77 37.88
C TYR A 405 40.16 60.50 38.18
N ASP A 406 39.57 61.20 39.16
CA ASP A 406 38.18 60.98 39.55
C ASP A 406 37.20 61.23 38.40
N LYS A 407 37.43 62.27 37.60
CA LYS A 407 36.62 62.56 36.40
C LYS A 407 36.78 61.45 35.35
N ALA A 408 38.02 61.02 35.08
CA ALA A 408 38.30 59.96 34.11
C ALA A 408 37.66 58.63 34.54
N PHE A 409 37.83 58.23 35.81
CA PHE A 409 37.26 57.00 36.35
C PHE A 409 35.73 57.00 36.32
N GLN A 410 35.10 58.12 36.69
CA GLN A 410 33.64 58.26 36.56
C GLN A 410 33.18 58.18 35.11
N HIS A 411 33.85 58.87 34.19
CA HIS A 411 33.50 58.84 32.77
C HIS A 411 33.55 57.42 32.17
N VAL A 412 34.55 56.61 32.57
CA VAL A 412 34.70 55.22 32.11
C VAL A 412 33.68 54.28 32.76
N THR A 413 33.31 54.46 34.03
CA THR A 413 32.42 53.54 34.76
C THR A 413 30.92 53.77 34.55
N GLN A 414 30.49 55.00 34.22
CA GLN A 414 29.05 55.32 34.08
C GLN A 414 28.30 54.50 32.99
N PRO A 415 28.84 54.30 31.77
CA PRO A 415 28.18 53.49 30.75
C PRO A 415 27.93 52.04 31.21
N TYR A 416 28.90 51.45 31.93
CA TYR A 416 28.79 50.09 32.45
C TYR A 416 27.73 49.94 33.55
N ARG A 417 27.56 50.96 34.40
CA ARG A 417 26.48 51.01 35.39
C ARG A 417 25.09 51.03 34.74
N HIS A 418 24.93 51.78 33.65
CA HIS A 418 23.67 51.85 32.90
C HIS A 418 23.35 50.51 32.23
N LEU A 419 24.32 49.94 31.51
CA LEU A 419 24.19 48.68 30.79
C LEU A 419 23.83 47.51 31.72
N ALA A 420 24.43 47.42 32.92
CA ALA A 420 24.09 46.37 33.89
C ALA A 420 22.63 46.46 34.38
N ARG A 421 22.10 47.69 34.56
CA ARG A 421 20.70 47.91 34.97
C ARG A 421 19.72 47.55 33.85
N GLU A 422 20.01 47.95 32.61
CA GLU A 422 19.19 47.59 31.45
C GLU A 422 19.14 46.07 31.23
N ASN A 423 20.28 45.39 31.33
CA ASN A 423 20.36 43.93 31.21
C ASN A 423 19.56 43.21 32.31
N LEU A 424 19.51 43.75 33.53
CA LEU A 424 18.66 43.22 34.60
C LEU A 424 17.17 43.37 34.28
N ASP A 425 16.75 44.54 33.80
CA ASP A 425 15.36 44.82 33.44
C ASP A 425 14.88 43.94 32.26
N GLN A 426 15.71 43.79 31.23
CA GLN A 426 15.44 42.89 30.09
C GLN A 426 15.27 41.44 30.53
N ARG A 427 16.14 40.93 31.42
CA ARG A 427 16.03 39.56 31.94
C ARG A 427 14.76 39.35 32.76
N ARG A 428 14.34 40.33 33.56
CA ARG A 428 13.07 40.29 34.31
C ARG A 428 11.87 40.19 33.35
N LYS A 429 11.81 41.07 32.35
CA LYS A 429 10.75 41.05 31.32
C LYS A 429 10.70 39.72 30.56
N GLN A 430 11.86 39.12 30.24
CA GLN A 430 11.95 37.81 29.60
C GLN A 430 11.47 36.68 30.52
N ALA A 431 11.82 36.71 31.80
CA ALA A 431 11.38 35.72 32.79
C ALA A 431 9.85 35.78 33.00
N ASP A 432 9.29 36.97 33.19
CA ASP A 432 7.85 37.19 33.38
C ASP A 432 7.05 36.70 32.17
N ARG A 433 7.56 36.93 30.95
CA ARG A 433 6.94 36.44 29.71
C ARG A 433 7.01 34.91 29.60
N ALA A 434 8.12 34.30 29.96
CA ALA A 434 8.28 32.85 29.92
C ALA A 434 7.34 32.15 30.94
N GLU A 435 7.21 32.72 32.14
CA GLU A 435 6.28 32.25 33.16
C GLU A 435 4.83 32.32 32.69
N PHE A 436 4.43 33.46 32.11
CA PHE A 436 3.10 33.65 31.54
C PHE A 436 2.74 32.58 30.50
N LEU A 437 3.65 32.30 29.56
CA LEU A 437 3.45 31.31 28.50
C LEU A 437 3.30 29.89 29.04
N ASN A 438 4.16 29.50 29.99
CA ASN A 438 4.10 28.18 30.62
C ASN A 438 2.76 27.96 31.33
N ARG A 439 2.37 28.92 32.18
CA ARG A 439 1.11 28.82 32.92
C ARG A 439 -0.11 28.84 32.00
N ASN A 440 -0.06 29.58 30.90
CA ASN A 440 -1.12 29.55 29.90
C ASN A 440 -1.28 28.17 29.25
N ALA A 441 -0.17 27.49 28.91
CA ALA A 441 -0.19 26.15 28.34
C ALA A 441 -0.70 25.08 29.32
N GLU A 442 -0.35 25.20 30.61
CA GLU A 442 -0.89 24.33 31.67
C GLU A 442 -2.41 24.45 31.78
N LEU A 443 -2.91 25.69 31.87
CA LEU A 443 -4.34 25.94 31.98
C LEU A 443 -5.09 25.47 30.71
N GLU A 444 -4.48 25.57 29.52
CA GLU A 444 -5.02 24.97 28.29
C GLU A 444 -5.23 23.49 28.41
N THR A 445 -4.19 22.81 28.89
CA THR A 445 -4.18 21.35 29.05
C THR A 445 -5.24 20.92 30.05
N ILE A 446 -5.41 21.67 31.15
CA ILE A 446 -6.44 21.42 32.15
C ILE A 446 -7.83 21.55 31.51
N THR A 447 -8.14 22.67 30.83
CA THR A 447 -9.43 22.86 30.18
C THR A 447 -9.71 21.77 29.13
N ALA A 448 -8.73 21.42 28.30
CA ALA A 448 -8.88 20.37 27.29
C ALA A 448 -9.15 18.98 27.92
N ARG A 449 -8.46 18.62 29.02
CA ARG A 449 -8.72 17.37 29.75
C ARG A 449 -10.10 17.34 30.38
N THR A 450 -10.54 18.45 30.97
CA THR A 450 -11.89 18.56 31.56
C THR A 450 -12.97 18.40 30.50
N VAL A 451 -12.80 19.00 29.31
CA VAL A 451 -13.72 18.81 28.18
C VAL A 451 -13.70 17.38 27.64
N ALA A 452 -12.54 16.74 27.52
CA ALA A 452 -12.43 15.36 27.05
C ALA A 452 -13.07 14.34 28.02
N GLY A 453 -12.94 14.60 29.33
CA GLY A 453 -13.57 13.83 30.40
C GLY A 453 -15.04 14.17 30.64
N PHE A 454 -15.64 15.04 29.83
CA PHE A 454 -17.02 15.46 29.98
C PHE A 454 -17.99 14.28 29.91
N ASP A 455 -18.79 14.14 30.96
CA ASP A 455 -19.89 13.20 31.07
C ASP A 455 -21.21 14.00 31.21
N PRO A 456 -22.12 13.93 30.22
CA PRO A 456 -23.37 14.68 30.23
C PRO A 456 -24.36 14.21 31.31
N THR A 457 -24.09 13.08 31.98
CA THR A 457 -24.94 12.55 33.06
C THR A 457 -24.60 13.11 34.44
N ARG A 458 -23.55 13.95 34.54
CA ARG A 458 -23.10 14.57 35.78
C ARG A 458 -23.46 16.06 35.84
N ASP A 459 -24.14 16.46 36.92
CA ASP A 459 -24.59 17.83 37.14
C ASP A 459 -23.43 18.83 37.32
N ASP A 460 -22.26 18.38 37.78
CA ASP A 460 -21.07 19.21 38.07
C ASP A 460 -20.11 19.39 36.87
N ALA A 461 -20.32 18.65 35.79
CA ALA A 461 -19.37 18.59 34.67
C ALA A 461 -19.28 19.91 33.88
N ALA A 462 -20.40 20.63 33.73
CA ALA A 462 -20.42 21.94 33.08
C ALA A 462 -19.76 23.03 33.95
N GLU A 463 -19.92 22.95 35.27
CA GLU A 463 -19.36 23.90 36.23
C GLU A 463 -17.83 23.78 36.31
N ALA A 464 -17.30 22.55 36.24
CA ALA A 464 -15.85 22.31 36.18
C ALA A 464 -15.19 22.95 34.94
N ILE A 465 -15.85 22.89 33.77
CA ILE A 465 -15.36 23.53 32.54
C ILE A 465 -15.40 25.05 32.68
N ALA A 466 -16.50 25.61 33.20
CA ALA A 466 -16.64 27.04 33.45
C ALA A 466 -15.58 27.57 34.43
N SER A 467 -15.31 26.84 35.52
CA SER A 467 -14.26 27.17 36.49
C SER A 467 -12.86 27.17 35.86
N SER A 468 -12.56 26.18 35.01
CA SER A 468 -11.27 26.12 34.30
C SER A 468 -11.10 27.30 33.33
N GLN A 469 -12.17 27.72 32.65
CA GLN A 469 -12.14 28.88 31.76
C GLN A 469 -11.97 30.19 32.53
N GLN A 470 -12.60 30.32 33.71
CA GLN A 470 -12.43 31.48 34.58
C GLN A 470 -10.98 31.63 35.08
N ALA A 471 -10.31 30.51 35.40
CA ALA A 471 -8.90 30.52 35.79
C ALA A 471 -7.98 31.00 34.65
N ARG A 472 -8.31 30.68 33.39
CA ARG A 472 -7.60 31.19 32.20
C ARG A 472 -7.81 32.68 32.03
N ASP A 473 -9.05 33.15 32.13
CA ASP A 473 -9.37 34.56 31.99
C ASP A 473 -8.65 35.40 33.06
N ALA A 474 -8.64 34.92 34.31
CA ALA A 474 -7.91 35.57 35.41
C ALA A 474 -6.38 35.61 35.18
N HIS A 475 -5.81 34.59 34.53
CA HIS A 475 -4.38 34.58 34.17
C HIS A 475 -4.05 35.64 33.10
N PHE A 476 -4.92 35.82 32.11
CA PHE A 476 -4.78 36.90 31.13
C PHE A 476 -4.93 38.29 31.78
N ASP A 477 -5.89 38.45 32.70
CA ASP A 477 -6.09 39.72 33.42
C ASP A 477 -4.88 40.07 34.31
N SER A 478 -4.28 39.06 34.95
CA SER A 478 -3.04 39.22 35.71
C SER A 478 -1.86 39.65 34.83
N ALA A 479 -1.76 39.12 33.60
CA ALA A 479 -0.71 39.49 32.66
C ALA A 479 -0.83 40.95 32.18
N VAL A 480 -2.06 41.43 31.96
CA VAL A 480 -2.33 42.83 31.65
C VAL A 480 -1.95 43.74 32.82
N ALA A 481 -2.34 43.37 34.04
CA ALA A 481 -2.01 44.14 35.24
C ALA A 481 -0.48 44.25 35.49
N ARG A 482 0.30 43.24 35.10
CA ARG A 482 1.76 43.23 35.17
C ARG A 482 2.46 43.88 33.97
N GLY A 483 1.71 44.35 32.97
CA GLY A 483 2.27 44.94 31.75
C GLY A 483 2.98 43.93 30.84
N ILE A 484 2.70 42.63 30.98
CA ILE A 484 3.28 41.56 30.16
C ILE A 484 2.54 41.46 28.81
N LEU A 485 1.24 41.74 28.80
CA LEU A 485 0.36 41.64 27.64
C LEU A 485 -0.47 42.92 27.47
N ASP A 486 -0.72 43.30 26.22
CA ASP A 486 -1.61 44.41 25.89
C ASP A 486 -3.09 44.06 26.20
N PRO A 487 -3.91 44.99 26.73
CA PRO A 487 -5.31 44.75 27.02
C PRO A 487 -6.13 44.22 25.84
N ASP A 488 -5.88 44.71 24.62
CA ASP A 488 -6.63 44.31 23.43
C ASP A 488 -6.26 42.89 22.98
N ASP A 489 -4.98 42.53 23.12
CA ASP A 489 -4.49 41.19 22.82
C ASP A 489 -5.02 40.17 23.85
N ALA A 490 -5.10 40.56 25.12
CA ALA A 490 -5.72 39.75 26.17
C ALA A 490 -7.22 39.52 25.90
N ALA A 491 -7.95 40.55 25.46
CA ALA A 491 -9.37 40.43 25.13
C ALA A 491 -9.60 39.46 23.95
N LYS A 492 -8.79 39.56 22.88
CA LYS A 492 -8.85 38.64 21.73
C LYS A 492 -8.51 37.20 22.13
N ALA A 493 -7.48 37.00 22.96
CA ALA A 493 -7.08 35.68 23.42
C ALA A 493 -8.16 35.01 24.30
N LYS A 494 -8.80 35.76 25.20
CA LYS A 494 -9.92 35.27 26.02
C LYS A 494 -11.12 34.86 25.16
N LEU A 495 -11.49 35.67 24.16
CA LEU A 495 -12.57 35.33 23.22
C LEU A 495 -12.25 34.04 22.43
N ALA A 496 -11.03 33.91 21.91
CA ALA A 496 -10.61 32.70 21.21
C ALA A 496 -10.65 31.45 22.10
N SER A 497 -10.17 31.55 23.35
CA SER A 497 -10.22 30.46 24.34
C SER A 497 -11.65 30.03 24.64
N ARG A 498 -12.55 30.99 24.92
CA ARG A 498 -13.96 30.69 25.21
C ARG A 498 -14.65 30.01 24.03
N ARG A 499 -14.40 30.50 22.80
CA ARG A 499 -14.91 29.90 21.56
C ARG A 499 -14.47 28.45 21.41
N GLN A 500 -13.18 28.18 21.55
CA GLN A 500 -12.62 26.83 21.40
C GLN A 500 -13.18 25.86 22.44
N THR A 501 -13.32 26.31 23.69
CA THR A 501 -13.92 25.50 24.77
C THR A 501 -15.37 25.18 24.47
N ALA A 502 -16.16 26.15 24.01
CA ALA A 502 -17.56 25.96 23.65
C ALA A 502 -17.74 24.99 22.47
N VAL A 503 -16.97 25.18 21.38
CA VAL A 503 -16.97 24.26 20.22
C VAL A 503 -16.64 22.83 20.64
N SER A 504 -15.62 22.66 21.49
CA SER A 504 -15.18 21.35 21.96
C SER A 504 -16.21 20.67 22.87
N PHE A 505 -16.84 21.44 23.76
CA PHE A 505 -17.91 20.95 24.65
C PHE A 505 -19.13 20.43 23.87
N TYR A 506 -19.66 21.23 22.96
CA TYR A 506 -20.82 20.83 22.15
C TYR A 506 -20.46 19.75 21.13
N GLY A 507 -19.24 19.78 20.58
CA GLY A 507 -18.72 18.69 19.76
C GLY A 507 -18.72 17.36 20.52
N ARG A 508 -18.28 17.36 21.78
CA ARG A 508 -18.29 16.16 22.64
C ARG A 508 -19.69 15.64 22.92
N GLN A 509 -20.67 16.53 23.14
CA GLN A 509 -22.07 16.13 23.28
C GLN A 509 -22.58 15.40 22.03
N ALA A 510 -22.25 15.90 20.85
CA ALA A 510 -22.63 15.25 19.59
C ALA A 510 -21.96 13.87 19.39
N GLU A 511 -20.70 13.70 19.84
CA GLU A 511 -20.00 12.41 19.74
C GLU A 511 -20.67 11.30 20.56
N LEU A 512 -21.27 11.66 21.70
CA LEU A 512 -21.94 10.74 22.61
C LEU A 512 -23.32 10.28 22.12
N LEU A 513 -23.89 10.95 21.12
CA LEU A 513 -25.11 10.52 20.45
C LEU A 513 -24.87 9.26 19.60
N LYS A 514 -25.91 8.42 19.51
CA LYS A 514 -25.82 7.09 18.89
C LYS A 514 -26.15 7.14 17.40
N THR A 515 -27.08 8.00 17.00
CA THR A 515 -27.60 8.04 15.63
C THR A 515 -27.29 9.37 14.93
N PRO A 516 -27.12 9.37 13.59
CA PRO A 516 -26.96 10.61 12.83
C PRO A 516 -28.19 11.53 12.92
N GLU A 517 -29.38 10.98 13.15
CA GLU A 517 -30.62 11.73 13.34
C GLU A 517 -30.62 12.51 14.65
N GLU A 518 -30.13 11.91 15.74
CA GLU A 518 -29.94 12.60 17.02
C GLU A 518 -28.98 13.78 16.88
N VAL A 519 -27.87 13.61 16.16
CA VAL A 519 -26.91 14.71 15.89
C VAL A 519 -27.55 15.83 15.06
N ALA A 520 -28.39 15.48 14.08
CA ALA A 520 -29.11 16.47 13.27
C ALA A 520 -30.14 17.25 14.11
N ALA A 521 -30.83 16.58 15.03
CA ALA A 521 -31.75 17.22 15.97
C ALA A 521 -31.02 18.17 16.93
N LEU A 522 -29.88 17.74 17.48
CA LEU A 522 -29.02 18.60 18.31
C LEU A 522 -28.59 19.86 17.56
N LYS A 523 -28.08 19.70 16.32
CA LYS A 523 -27.70 20.83 15.45
C LYS A 523 -28.84 21.82 15.26
N GLU A 524 -30.05 21.34 14.99
CA GLU A 524 -31.21 22.21 14.76
C GLU A 524 -31.65 22.96 16.03
N THR A 525 -31.60 22.32 17.19
CA THR A 525 -31.86 22.98 18.48
C THR A 525 -30.83 24.08 18.73
N MET A 526 -29.54 23.76 18.60
CA MET A 526 -28.46 24.73 18.81
C MET A 526 -28.51 25.90 17.82
N ARG A 527 -28.95 25.66 16.58
CA ARG A 527 -29.12 26.70 15.56
C ARG A 527 -30.19 27.71 15.97
N LYS A 528 -31.29 27.24 16.57
CA LYS A 528 -32.35 28.11 17.09
C LYS A 528 -31.85 28.93 18.28
N ASP A 529 -31.11 28.31 19.20
CA ASP A 529 -30.55 28.99 20.37
C ASP A 529 -29.51 30.04 19.97
N PHE A 530 -28.67 29.76 18.96
CA PHE A 530 -27.75 30.75 18.40
C PHE A 530 -28.51 31.94 17.78
N ALA A 531 -29.56 31.67 17.01
CA ALA A 531 -30.37 32.71 16.37
C ALA A 531 -31.12 33.61 17.38
N SER A 532 -31.45 33.08 18.56
CA SER A 532 -32.05 33.86 19.67
C SER A 532 -31.02 34.56 20.57
N GLY A 533 -29.72 34.49 20.25
CA GLY A 533 -28.64 35.07 21.07
C GLY A 533 -28.31 34.29 22.34
N GLY A 534 -28.75 33.03 22.44
CA GLY A 534 -28.69 32.18 23.63
C GLY A 534 -27.39 31.39 23.84
N LEU A 535 -26.45 31.40 22.89
CA LEU A 535 -25.16 30.71 23.04
C LEU A 535 -24.07 31.68 23.53
N ALA A 536 -24.00 31.88 24.84
CA ALA A 536 -22.99 32.73 25.47
C ALA A 536 -21.56 32.27 25.09
N GLY A 537 -20.76 33.19 24.55
CA GLY A 537 -19.36 32.93 24.19
C GLY A 537 -19.11 32.34 22.80
N ILE A 538 -20.15 32.13 21.99
CA ILE A 538 -20.04 31.72 20.58
C ILE A 538 -20.41 32.90 19.69
N ASP A 539 -19.46 33.35 18.86
CA ASP A 539 -19.67 34.34 17.80
C ASP A 539 -20.01 33.65 16.46
N GLY A 540 -20.22 34.43 15.39
CA GLY A 540 -20.55 33.88 14.07
C GLY A 540 -19.48 32.92 13.51
N ALA A 541 -18.20 33.17 13.83
CA ALA A 541 -17.11 32.29 13.43
C ALA A 541 -17.12 30.97 14.24
N GLY A 542 -17.37 31.04 15.55
CA GLY A 542 -17.52 29.87 16.42
C GLY A 542 -18.72 29.01 16.05
N TRP A 543 -19.83 29.63 15.65
CA TRP A 543 -20.99 28.89 15.14
C TRP A 543 -20.65 28.11 13.87
N ALA A 544 -19.96 28.74 12.91
CA ALA A 544 -19.55 28.06 11.68
C ALA A 544 -18.62 26.85 11.95
N GLU A 545 -17.70 26.99 12.91
CA GLU A 545 -16.79 25.91 13.32
C GLU A 545 -17.54 24.73 13.98
N LEU A 546 -18.46 25.04 14.89
CA LEU A 546 -19.32 24.07 15.55
C LEU A 546 -20.26 23.37 14.56
N ASP A 547 -20.90 24.13 13.67
CA ASP A 547 -21.80 23.60 12.65
C ASP A 547 -21.09 22.57 11.75
N ALA A 548 -19.87 22.90 11.32
CA ALA A 548 -19.01 21.99 10.58
C ALA A 548 -18.55 20.77 11.40
N ALA A 549 -18.37 20.90 12.71
CA ALA A 549 -18.05 19.76 13.59
C ALA A 549 -19.24 18.80 13.76
N LEU A 550 -20.46 19.33 13.89
CA LEU A 550 -21.69 18.56 13.97
C LEU A 550 -21.96 17.80 12.66
N ASP A 551 -21.77 18.46 11.50
CA ASP A 551 -21.91 17.80 10.20
C ASP A 551 -20.89 16.68 9.99
N ARG A 552 -19.63 16.90 10.39
CA ARG A 552 -18.60 15.84 10.37
C ARG A 552 -18.99 14.65 11.25
N THR A 553 -19.46 14.91 12.46
CA THR A 553 -19.88 13.86 13.41
C THR A 553 -21.05 13.06 12.84
N ARG A 554 -22.06 13.74 12.30
CA ARG A 554 -23.21 13.10 11.63
C ARG A 554 -22.76 12.23 10.45
N ALA A 555 -21.91 12.76 9.58
CA ALA A 555 -21.39 12.03 8.43
C ALA A 555 -20.61 10.78 8.85
N GLU A 556 -19.81 10.87 9.92
CA GLU A 556 -19.08 9.73 10.45
C GLU A 556 -20.02 8.64 11.01
N LYS A 557 -21.04 9.01 11.79
CA LYS A 557 -22.05 8.03 12.28
C LYS A 557 -22.80 7.38 11.12
N GLN A 558 -23.16 8.14 10.08
CA GLN A 558 -23.80 7.61 8.87
C GLN A 558 -22.89 6.64 8.11
N ARG A 559 -21.60 6.95 8.01
CA ARG A 559 -20.59 6.08 7.39
C ARG A 559 -20.46 4.76 8.15
N ILE A 560 -20.34 4.82 9.49
CA ILE A 560 -20.26 3.62 10.36
C ILE A 560 -21.53 2.77 10.21
N GLY A 561 -22.72 3.37 10.24
CA GLY A 561 -23.98 2.65 10.04
C GLY A 561 -24.05 1.97 8.66
N SER A 562 -23.63 2.67 7.61
CA SER A 562 -23.59 2.12 6.25
C SER A 562 -22.58 0.98 6.10
N GLU A 563 -21.45 1.04 6.80
CA GLU A 563 -20.43 -0.01 6.83
C GLU A 563 -20.94 -1.26 7.58
N ALA A 564 -21.65 -1.06 8.69
CA ALA A 564 -22.32 -2.16 9.41
C ALA A 564 -23.39 -2.84 8.54
N ASP A 565 -24.21 -2.06 7.83
CA ASP A 565 -25.20 -2.58 6.88
C ASP A 565 -24.53 -3.42 5.78
N ARG A 566 -23.45 -2.91 5.16
CA ARG A 566 -22.70 -3.64 4.11
C ARG A 566 -22.11 -4.95 4.64
N THR A 567 -21.53 -4.92 5.84
CA THR A 567 -20.89 -6.09 6.44
C THR A 567 -21.91 -7.18 6.76
N LEU A 568 -23.05 -6.80 7.35
CA LEU A 568 -24.13 -7.73 7.64
C LEU A 568 -24.74 -8.30 6.36
N LYS A 569 -24.93 -7.45 5.33
CA LYS A 569 -25.43 -7.89 4.03
C LYS A 569 -24.48 -8.88 3.34
N ALA A 570 -23.18 -8.60 3.33
CA ALA A 570 -22.18 -9.50 2.74
C ALA A 570 -22.18 -10.89 3.42
N ARG A 571 -22.32 -10.94 4.75
CA ARG A 571 -22.48 -12.20 5.49
C ARG A 571 -23.77 -12.94 5.09
N GLY A 572 -24.88 -12.22 4.97
CA GLY A 572 -26.16 -12.80 4.55
C GLY A 572 -26.13 -13.34 3.13
N ASP A 573 -25.57 -12.58 2.19
CA ASP A 573 -25.40 -13.01 0.80
C ASP A 573 -24.50 -14.27 0.73
N SER A 574 -23.42 -14.33 1.52
CA SER A 574 -22.57 -15.53 1.62
C SER A 574 -23.28 -16.77 2.18
N ILE A 575 -24.19 -16.59 3.15
CA ILE A 575 -25.06 -17.65 3.67
C ILE A 575 -25.96 -18.18 2.54
N ALA A 576 -26.65 -17.28 1.81
CA ALA A 576 -27.53 -17.65 0.72
C ALA A 576 -26.79 -18.37 -0.42
N GLU A 577 -25.60 -17.91 -0.79
CA GLU A 577 -24.75 -18.54 -1.81
C GLU A 577 -24.29 -19.95 -1.42
N ARG A 578 -23.91 -20.18 -0.15
CA ARG A 578 -23.55 -21.52 0.33
C ARG A 578 -24.73 -22.48 0.27
N VAL A 579 -25.92 -22.02 0.67
CA VAL A 579 -27.14 -22.84 0.60
C VAL A 579 -27.49 -23.19 -0.84
N ALA A 580 -27.37 -22.23 -1.76
CA ALA A 580 -27.55 -22.48 -3.20
C ALA A 580 -26.56 -23.52 -3.75
N ALA A 581 -25.32 -23.50 -3.26
CA ALA A 581 -24.30 -24.51 -3.58
C ALA A 581 -24.53 -25.89 -2.94
N GLY A 582 -25.61 -26.08 -2.16
CA GLY A 582 -25.93 -27.33 -1.47
C GLY A 582 -25.25 -27.50 -0.10
N ILE A 583 -24.57 -26.47 0.40
CA ILE A 583 -23.95 -26.48 1.73
C ILE A 583 -24.97 -25.93 2.73
N GLU A 584 -25.57 -26.83 3.52
CA GLU A 584 -26.48 -26.42 4.57
C GLU A 584 -25.75 -25.64 5.67
N VAL A 585 -26.41 -24.58 6.14
CA VAL A 585 -25.87 -23.69 7.17
C VAL A 585 -26.31 -24.19 8.53
N ASP A 586 -25.37 -24.28 9.46
CA ASP A 586 -25.66 -24.74 10.82
C ASP A 586 -26.64 -23.79 11.55
N SER A 587 -27.46 -24.39 12.40
CA SER A 587 -28.47 -23.71 13.22
C SER A 587 -27.88 -22.63 14.14
N ALA A 588 -26.68 -22.84 14.69
CA ALA A 588 -26.03 -21.86 15.56
C ALA A 588 -25.54 -20.64 14.78
N GLU A 589 -25.02 -20.86 13.56
CA GLU A 589 -24.59 -19.78 12.66
C GLU A 589 -25.77 -18.90 12.26
N MET A 590 -26.88 -19.53 11.82
CA MET A 590 -28.10 -18.82 11.45
C MET A 590 -28.71 -18.08 12.66
N GLY A 591 -28.73 -18.72 13.83
CA GLY A 591 -29.17 -18.08 15.08
C GLY A 591 -28.35 -16.84 15.43
N ARG A 592 -27.02 -16.88 15.23
CA ARG A 592 -26.17 -15.72 15.45
C ARG A 592 -26.45 -14.60 14.46
N PHE A 593 -26.62 -14.93 13.19
CA PHE A 593 -26.93 -13.95 12.14
C PHE A 593 -28.25 -13.22 12.43
N MET A 594 -29.27 -13.92 12.92
CA MET A 594 -30.56 -13.32 13.31
C MET A 594 -30.42 -12.34 14.50
N LEU A 595 -29.54 -12.63 15.46
CA LEU A 595 -29.27 -11.74 16.60
C LEU A 595 -28.56 -10.45 16.19
N ASP A 596 -27.77 -10.50 15.12
CA ASP A 596 -27.03 -9.33 14.59
C ASP A 596 -27.96 -8.30 13.93
N ARG A 597 -29.29 -8.54 13.84
CA ARG A 597 -30.25 -7.58 13.27
C ARG A 597 -30.28 -6.20 13.95
N LYS A 598 -29.79 -6.10 15.19
CA LYS A 598 -29.71 -4.85 15.97
C LYS A 598 -28.36 -4.13 15.84
N THR A 599 -27.38 -4.73 15.17
CA THR A 599 -26.02 -4.17 15.07
C THR A 599 -25.86 -3.18 13.91
N ALA A 600 -26.87 -3.07 13.05
CA ALA A 600 -26.84 -2.21 11.87
C ALA A 600 -28.20 -1.49 11.69
N PRO A 601 -28.24 -0.26 11.17
CA PRO A 601 -29.48 0.50 10.98
C PRO A 601 -30.54 -0.23 10.16
N LYS A 602 -30.13 -0.93 9.09
CA LYS A 602 -31.02 -1.73 8.23
C LYS A 602 -30.98 -3.22 8.57
N GLY A 603 -30.43 -3.59 9.73
CA GLY A 603 -30.16 -4.99 10.06
C GLY A 603 -31.39 -5.89 10.05
N ALA A 604 -32.55 -5.39 10.49
CA ALA A 604 -33.82 -6.12 10.40
C ALA A 604 -34.24 -6.45 8.95
N ALA A 605 -34.07 -5.50 8.02
CA ALA A 605 -34.43 -5.70 6.62
C ALA A 605 -33.44 -6.66 5.93
N ILE A 606 -32.13 -6.49 6.18
CA ILE A 606 -31.06 -7.34 5.63
C ILE A 606 -31.25 -8.79 6.07
N VAL A 607 -31.57 -9.02 7.34
CA VAL A 607 -31.81 -10.37 7.86
C VAL A 607 -33.03 -11.00 7.20
N ASN A 608 -34.14 -10.28 7.07
CA ASN A 608 -35.34 -10.79 6.39
C ASN A 608 -35.06 -11.11 4.91
N GLU A 609 -34.40 -10.21 4.18
CA GLU A 609 -33.94 -10.41 2.79
C GLU A 609 -33.10 -11.69 2.67
N THR A 610 -32.17 -11.89 3.59
CA THR A 610 -31.30 -13.08 3.59
C THR A 610 -32.11 -14.36 3.78
N MET A 611 -33.09 -14.36 4.68
CA MET A 611 -33.94 -15.53 4.92
C MET A 611 -34.78 -15.89 3.68
N GLU A 612 -35.29 -14.88 2.97
CA GLU A 612 -36.01 -15.09 1.72
C GLU A 612 -35.11 -15.64 0.61
N LYS A 613 -33.89 -15.11 0.46
CA LYS A 613 -32.89 -15.66 -0.48
C LYS A 613 -32.50 -17.09 -0.16
N VAL A 614 -32.30 -17.42 1.12
CA VAL A 614 -32.01 -18.80 1.58
C VAL A 614 -33.17 -19.73 1.24
N SER A 615 -34.41 -19.28 1.44
CA SER A 615 -35.61 -20.04 1.05
C SER A 615 -35.68 -20.27 -0.47
N ALA A 616 -35.47 -19.21 -1.26
CA ALA A 616 -35.46 -19.28 -2.72
C ALA A 616 -34.35 -20.20 -3.23
N ALA A 617 -33.14 -20.14 -2.64
CA ALA A 617 -32.04 -21.04 -2.95
C ALA A 617 -32.42 -22.52 -2.75
N ARG A 618 -33.05 -22.86 -1.62
CA ARG A 618 -33.51 -24.23 -1.35
C ARG A 618 -34.57 -24.69 -2.35
N ILE A 619 -35.55 -23.83 -2.65
CA ILE A 619 -36.62 -24.15 -3.62
C ILE A 619 -36.05 -24.39 -5.02
N LEU A 620 -35.16 -23.51 -5.49
CA LEU A 620 -34.50 -23.66 -6.80
C LEU A 620 -33.60 -24.89 -6.86
N ARG A 621 -32.95 -25.24 -5.74
CA ARG A 621 -32.14 -26.45 -5.64
C ARG A 621 -32.98 -27.72 -5.80
N ASP A 622 -34.20 -27.75 -5.24
CA ASP A 622 -34.98 -28.98 -5.19
C ASP A 622 -35.91 -29.17 -6.41
N LYS A 623 -36.09 -28.12 -7.23
CA LYS A 623 -36.99 -28.14 -8.40
C LYS A 623 -36.29 -28.49 -9.73
N PRO A 624 -37.01 -29.15 -10.67
CA PRO A 624 -36.56 -29.28 -12.06
C PRO A 624 -36.55 -27.91 -12.77
N LEU A 625 -35.80 -27.80 -13.87
CA LEU A 625 -35.52 -26.51 -14.53
C LEU A 625 -36.77 -25.73 -14.95
N ASN A 626 -37.77 -26.40 -15.49
CA ASN A 626 -39.05 -25.82 -15.90
C ASN A 626 -39.87 -25.26 -14.73
N GLU A 627 -39.91 -25.97 -13.60
CA GLU A 627 -40.58 -25.50 -12.39
C GLU A 627 -39.80 -24.38 -11.71
N ALA A 628 -38.46 -24.45 -11.74
CA ALA A 628 -37.60 -23.38 -11.25
C ALA A 628 -37.77 -22.09 -12.06
N GLU A 629 -37.87 -22.17 -13.39
CA GLU A 629 -38.24 -21.03 -14.25
C GLU A 629 -39.59 -20.42 -13.85
N THR A 630 -40.60 -21.26 -13.63
CA THR A 630 -41.93 -20.81 -13.20
C THR A 630 -41.87 -20.12 -11.83
N TYR A 631 -41.06 -20.64 -10.90
CA TYR A 631 -40.86 -20.06 -9.57
C TYR A 631 -40.17 -18.68 -9.65
N VAL A 632 -39.09 -18.56 -10.44
CA VAL A 632 -38.41 -17.26 -10.64
C VAL A 632 -39.35 -16.24 -11.26
N LEU A 633 -40.13 -16.61 -12.29
CA LEU A 633 -41.13 -15.73 -12.88
C LEU A 633 -42.20 -15.28 -11.86
N GLY A 634 -42.52 -16.13 -10.89
CA GLY A 634 -43.39 -15.78 -9.77
C GLY A 634 -42.76 -14.71 -8.87
N LEU A 635 -41.50 -14.88 -8.49
CA LEU A 635 -40.75 -13.90 -7.68
C LEU A 635 -40.57 -12.56 -8.40
N GLU A 636 -40.36 -12.57 -9.72
CA GLU A 636 -40.23 -11.35 -10.52
C GLU A 636 -41.52 -10.54 -10.62
N ARG A 637 -42.67 -11.19 -10.38
CA ARG A 637 -43.99 -10.54 -10.33
C ARG A 637 -44.37 -10.06 -8.92
N ASP A 638 -43.67 -10.53 -7.89
CA ASP A 638 -43.87 -10.10 -6.51
C ASP A 638 -43.06 -8.83 -6.23
N ALA A 639 -43.77 -7.72 -6.01
CA ALA A 639 -43.15 -6.42 -5.73
C ALA A 639 -42.23 -6.44 -4.49
N SER A 640 -42.52 -7.28 -3.49
CA SER A 640 -41.68 -7.42 -2.29
C SER A 640 -40.35 -8.09 -2.64
N ALA A 641 -40.41 -9.22 -3.36
CA ALA A 641 -39.23 -9.98 -3.78
C ALA A 641 -38.34 -9.21 -4.77
N VAL A 642 -38.92 -8.34 -5.59
CA VAL A 642 -38.17 -7.41 -6.45
C VAL A 642 -37.50 -6.32 -5.61
N SER A 643 -38.25 -5.68 -4.71
CA SER A 643 -37.73 -4.58 -3.90
C SER A 643 -36.59 -5.01 -2.95
N ASN A 644 -36.60 -6.24 -2.47
CA ASN A 644 -35.58 -6.77 -1.57
C ASN A 644 -34.46 -7.55 -2.29
N GLY A 645 -34.51 -7.68 -3.63
CA GLY A 645 -33.45 -8.32 -4.41
C GLY A 645 -33.45 -9.86 -4.39
N THR A 646 -34.49 -10.49 -3.81
CA THR A 646 -34.66 -11.96 -3.85
C THR A 646 -34.92 -12.45 -5.27
N ALA A 647 -35.69 -11.71 -6.06
CA ALA A 647 -35.97 -12.05 -7.46
C ALA A 647 -34.69 -12.06 -8.32
N ASP A 648 -33.81 -11.07 -8.14
CA ASP A 648 -32.53 -10.99 -8.87
C ASP A 648 -31.58 -12.12 -8.48
N PHE A 649 -31.50 -12.45 -7.18
CA PHE A 649 -30.75 -13.59 -6.70
C PHE A 649 -31.27 -14.91 -7.31
N ALA A 650 -32.59 -15.11 -7.29
CA ALA A 650 -33.23 -16.31 -7.83
C ALA A 650 -33.00 -16.45 -9.34
N ARG A 651 -33.05 -15.34 -10.09
CA ARG A 651 -32.72 -15.31 -11.53
C ARG A 651 -31.27 -15.70 -11.79
N ALA A 652 -30.33 -15.11 -11.05
CA ALA A 652 -28.92 -15.43 -11.19
C ALA A 652 -28.63 -16.91 -10.90
N GLU A 653 -29.27 -17.46 -9.86
CA GLU A 653 -29.12 -18.87 -9.50
C GLU A 653 -29.76 -19.82 -10.53
N LEU A 654 -30.91 -19.44 -11.11
CA LEU A 654 -31.51 -20.19 -12.22
C LEU A 654 -30.58 -20.24 -13.44
N GLU A 655 -29.93 -19.13 -13.80
CA GLU A 655 -28.99 -19.12 -14.94
C GLU A 655 -27.73 -19.95 -14.65
N ARG A 656 -27.23 -19.93 -13.41
CA ARG A 656 -26.15 -20.85 -12.98
C ARG A 656 -26.60 -22.30 -13.10
N MET A 657 -27.82 -22.62 -12.69
CA MET A 657 -28.39 -23.96 -12.78
C MET A 657 -28.55 -24.42 -14.23
N LYS A 658 -29.06 -23.56 -15.12
CA LYS A 658 -29.16 -23.84 -16.56
C LYS A 658 -27.80 -24.14 -17.17
N THR A 659 -26.79 -23.33 -16.83
CA THR A 659 -25.42 -23.52 -17.31
C THR A 659 -24.87 -24.86 -16.82
N ALA A 660 -24.98 -25.13 -15.51
CA ALA A 660 -24.51 -26.38 -14.90
C ALA A 660 -25.22 -27.61 -15.48
N ALA A 661 -26.53 -27.53 -15.77
CA ALA A 661 -27.28 -28.62 -16.38
C ALA A 661 -26.81 -28.91 -17.82
N ARG A 662 -26.45 -27.87 -18.59
CA ARG A 662 -25.92 -28.04 -19.96
C ARG A 662 -24.48 -28.52 -20.00
N GLU A 663 -23.65 -28.13 -19.03
CA GLU A 663 -22.24 -28.47 -19.00
C GLU A 663 -21.95 -29.79 -18.30
N ASN A 664 -22.60 -30.04 -17.16
CA ASN A 664 -22.37 -31.18 -16.30
C ASN A 664 -23.67 -31.63 -15.59
N PRO A 665 -24.63 -32.22 -16.32
CA PRO A 665 -25.91 -32.65 -15.77
C PRO A 665 -25.74 -33.67 -14.63
N VAL A 666 -24.84 -34.65 -14.80
CA VAL A 666 -24.57 -35.67 -13.77
C VAL A 666 -24.02 -35.03 -12.49
N GLY A 667 -23.01 -34.16 -12.59
CA GLY A 667 -22.43 -33.50 -11.42
C GLY A 667 -23.41 -32.52 -10.76
N LEU A 668 -24.33 -31.91 -11.51
CA LEU A 668 -25.42 -31.13 -10.93
C LEU A 668 -26.40 -32.01 -10.15
N ALA A 669 -26.78 -33.17 -10.70
CA ALA A 669 -27.64 -34.13 -10.03
C ALA A 669 -27.01 -34.68 -8.74
N GLU A 670 -25.69 -34.94 -8.74
CA GLU A 670 -24.92 -35.34 -7.56
C GLU A 670 -24.95 -34.27 -6.46
N ARG A 671 -24.68 -33.01 -6.80
CA ARG A 671 -24.73 -31.89 -5.84
C ARG A 671 -26.12 -31.67 -5.26
N LYS A 672 -27.16 -31.96 -6.04
CA LYS A 672 -28.56 -31.88 -5.61
C LYS A 672 -29.03 -33.13 -4.85
N GLY A 673 -28.19 -34.14 -4.67
CA GLY A 673 -28.55 -35.38 -4.00
C GLY A 673 -29.55 -36.25 -4.75
N LEU A 674 -29.82 -35.94 -6.03
CA LEU A 674 -30.69 -36.74 -6.91
C LEU A 674 -30.01 -38.05 -7.32
N LEU A 675 -28.68 -38.01 -7.42
CA LEU A 675 -27.84 -39.17 -7.65
C LEU A 675 -26.80 -39.27 -6.52
N PRO A 676 -26.47 -40.47 -6.04
CA PRO A 676 -25.36 -40.64 -5.10
C PRO A 676 -24.06 -40.20 -5.79
N PRO A 677 -23.08 -39.57 -5.11
CA PRO A 677 -21.81 -39.21 -5.72
C PRO A 677 -21.14 -40.42 -6.36
N GLU A 678 -20.56 -40.24 -7.54
CA GLU A 678 -19.85 -41.31 -8.25
C GLU A 678 -18.43 -41.50 -7.70
N ASP A 679 -18.03 -42.76 -7.49
CA ASP A 679 -16.71 -43.10 -6.97
C ASP A 679 -15.64 -43.09 -8.07
N GLY A 680 -14.89 -41.99 -8.14
CA GLY A 680 -13.78 -41.80 -9.08
C GLY A 680 -14.21 -41.47 -10.51
N SER A 681 -13.25 -41.40 -11.42
CA SER A 681 -13.46 -41.15 -12.85
C SER A 681 -13.52 -42.46 -13.66
N LEU A 682 -13.93 -42.37 -14.92
CA LEU A 682 -13.76 -43.43 -15.91
C LEU A 682 -12.29 -43.87 -16.03
N MET A 683 -11.35 -42.98 -15.73
CA MET A 683 -9.90 -43.22 -15.82
C MET A 683 -9.34 -44.05 -14.66
N ASP A 684 -10.08 -44.18 -13.56
CA ASP A 684 -9.65 -44.90 -12.35
C ASP A 684 -10.03 -46.39 -12.40
N ALA A 685 -10.54 -46.87 -13.53
CA ALA A 685 -10.96 -48.25 -13.71
C ALA A 685 -9.79 -49.22 -13.52
N GLN A 686 -9.97 -50.24 -12.67
CA GLN A 686 -8.91 -51.19 -12.32
C GLN A 686 -8.81 -52.36 -13.32
N SER A 687 -9.86 -52.60 -14.10
CA SER A 687 -9.93 -53.65 -15.10
C SER A 687 -10.85 -53.27 -16.27
N PRO A 688 -10.77 -53.98 -17.42
CA PRO A 688 -11.69 -53.76 -18.52
C PRO A 688 -13.17 -53.94 -18.16
N ASP A 689 -13.49 -54.89 -17.28
CA ASP A 689 -14.87 -55.15 -16.85
C ASP A 689 -15.38 -54.06 -15.88
N ASP A 690 -14.51 -53.56 -15.00
CA ASP A 690 -14.79 -52.39 -14.14
C ASP A 690 -15.10 -51.15 -14.99
N LEU A 691 -14.27 -50.90 -16.02
CA LEU A 691 -14.51 -49.79 -16.94
C LEU A 691 -15.86 -49.91 -17.66
N ILE A 692 -16.21 -51.10 -18.17
CA ILE A 692 -17.51 -51.34 -18.82
C ILE A 692 -18.65 -51.06 -17.85
N GLY A 693 -18.53 -51.53 -16.60
CA GLY A 693 -19.50 -51.26 -15.53
C GLY A 693 -19.66 -49.76 -15.24
N ARG A 694 -18.55 -49.04 -15.11
CA ARG A 694 -18.53 -47.58 -14.88
C ARG A 694 -19.17 -46.81 -16.03
N VAL A 695 -18.84 -47.14 -17.28
CA VAL A 695 -19.41 -46.49 -18.46
C VAL A 695 -20.92 -46.75 -18.55
N LYS A 696 -21.36 -47.99 -18.29
CA LYS A 696 -22.79 -48.32 -18.27
C LYS A 696 -23.54 -47.51 -17.21
N LEU A 697 -23.01 -47.47 -15.98
CA LEU A 697 -23.58 -46.68 -14.90
C LEU A 697 -23.58 -45.19 -15.22
N ARG A 698 -22.52 -44.68 -15.86
CA ARG A 698 -22.44 -43.28 -16.28
C ARG A 698 -23.50 -42.93 -17.32
N VAL A 699 -23.76 -43.81 -18.29
CA VAL A 699 -24.84 -43.64 -19.27
C VAL A 699 -26.18 -43.54 -18.55
N GLU A 700 -26.52 -44.52 -17.71
CA GLU A 700 -27.78 -44.52 -16.95
C GLU A 700 -27.96 -43.23 -16.12
N ARG A 701 -26.91 -42.79 -15.43
CA ARG A 701 -26.90 -41.55 -14.64
C ARG A 701 -27.06 -40.29 -15.50
N ALA A 702 -26.39 -40.23 -16.65
CA ALA A 702 -26.49 -39.10 -17.57
C ALA A 702 -27.89 -38.97 -18.16
N GLU A 703 -28.52 -40.08 -18.55
CA GLU A 703 -29.90 -40.09 -19.05
C GLU A 703 -30.88 -39.63 -17.97
N LEU A 704 -30.77 -40.17 -16.73
CA LEU A 704 -31.63 -39.77 -15.61
C LEU A 704 -31.49 -38.28 -15.25
N ALA A 705 -30.25 -37.77 -15.22
CA ALA A 705 -30.00 -36.37 -14.95
C ALA A 705 -30.55 -35.48 -16.09
N ALA A 706 -30.34 -35.88 -17.34
CA ALA A 706 -30.81 -35.17 -18.51
C ALA A 706 -32.34 -35.10 -18.58
N GLU A 707 -33.01 -36.22 -18.29
CA GLU A 707 -34.47 -36.30 -18.18
C GLU A 707 -35.01 -35.36 -17.09
N HIS A 708 -34.41 -35.41 -15.89
CA HIS A 708 -34.82 -34.55 -14.78
C HIS A 708 -34.67 -33.06 -15.07
N PHE A 709 -33.58 -32.67 -15.75
CA PHE A 709 -33.32 -31.27 -16.08
C PHE A 709 -33.90 -30.82 -17.44
N GLY A 710 -34.41 -31.74 -18.26
CA GLY A 710 -34.91 -31.42 -19.61
C GLY A 710 -33.82 -30.93 -20.57
N VAL A 711 -32.61 -31.49 -20.47
CA VAL A 711 -31.45 -31.15 -21.31
C VAL A 711 -30.98 -32.36 -22.12
N THR A 712 -30.15 -32.15 -23.14
CA THR A 712 -29.48 -33.26 -23.84
C THR A 712 -28.48 -33.95 -22.89
N PRO A 713 -28.45 -35.29 -22.83
CA PRO A 713 -27.49 -36.01 -22.00
C PRO A 713 -26.05 -35.69 -22.39
N LYS A 714 -25.22 -35.48 -21.36
CA LYS A 714 -23.76 -35.44 -21.46
C LYS A 714 -23.17 -36.54 -20.61
N TYR A 715 -22.34 -37.36 -21.23
CA TYR A 715 -21.82 -38.56 -20.61
C TYR A 715 -20.46 -38.33 -19.95
N LEU A 716 -19.65 -37.41 -20.47
CA LEU A 716 -18.38 -37.03 -19.87
C LEU A 716 -18.53 -35.87 -18.89
N LYS A 717 -17.88 -36.00 -17.73
CA LYS A 717 -17.76 -34.90 -16.77
C LYS A 717 -16.69 -33.90 -17.25
N PRO A 718 -16.76 -32.63 -16.82
CA PRO A 718 -15.75 -31.63 -17.14
C PRO A 718 -14.34 -32.12 -16.80
N GLY A 719 -13.41 -31.97 -17.75
CA GLY A 719 -12.02 -32.40 -17.61
C GLY A 719 -11.72 -33.84 -18.00
N GLU A 720 -12.72 -34.73 -18.08
CA GLU A 720 -12.47 -36.15 -18.45
C GLU A 720 -11.98 -36.28 -19.89
N ALA A 721 -12.53 -35.53 -20.84
CA ALA A 721 -12.06 -35.57 -22.23
C ALA A 721 -10.58 -35.17 -22.37
N ALA A 722 -10.14 -34.16 -21.61
CA ALA A 722 -8.74 -33.74 -21.55
C ALA A 722 -7.84 -34.79 -20.88
N ALA A 723 -8.32 -35.43 -19.81
CA ALA A 723 -7.61 -36.54 -19.17
C ALA A 723 -7.45 -37.74 -20.10
N ILE A 724 -8.48 -38.05 -20.89
CA ILE A 724 -8.46 -39.09 -21.93
C ILE A 724 -7.40 -38.76 -22.99
N ARG A 725 -7.35 -37.51 -23.46
CA ARG A 725 -6.31 -37.06 -24.39
C ARG A 725 -4.91 -37.23 -23.80
N ALA A 726 -4.69 -36.86 -22.54
CA ALA A 726 -3.40 -37.01 -21.87
C ALA A 726 -2.98 -38.49 -21.77
N MET A 727 -3.94 -39.40 -21.55
CA MET A 727 -3.68 -40.85 -21.52
C MET A 727 -3.19 -41.37 -22.87
N VAL A 728 -3.68 -40.84 -24.00
CA VAL A 728 -3.18 -41.23 -25.34
C VAL A 728 -1.68 -40.98 -25.48
N GLU A 729 -1.16 -39.90 -24.89
CA GLU A 729 0.27 -39.59 -24.95
C GLU A 729 1.12 -40.41 -23.96
N GLN A 730 0.58 -40.71 -22.78
CA GLN A 730 1.33 -41.30 -21.67
C GLN A 730 1.24 -42.83 -21.62
N ASN A 731 0.08 -43.38 -21.97
CA ASN A 731 -0.20 -44.81 -21.95
C ASN A 731 -1.14 -45.19 -23.12
N PRO A 732 -0.62 -45.26 -24.35
CA PRO A 732 -1.42 -45.60 -25.53
C PRO A 732 -2.14 -46.95 -25.43
N ALA A 733 -1.51 -47.95 -24.81
CA ALA A 733 -2.12 -49.27 -24.59
C ALA A 733 -3.33 -49.19 -23.65
N GLY A 734 -3.22 -48.42 -22.56
CA GLY A 734 -4.34 -48.13 -21.66
C GLY A 734 -5.44 -47.34 -22.36
N ALA A 735 -5.10 -46.37 -23.21
CA ALA A 735 -6.05 -45.61 -24.00
C ALA A 735 -6.80 -46.49 -25.03
N ALA A 736 -6.15 -47.51 -25.61
CA ALA A 736 -6.80 -48.49 -26.48
C ALA A 736 -7.77 -49.40 -25.71
N ALA A 737 -7.39 -49.84 -24.50
CA ALA A 737 -8.30 -50.57 -23.62
C ALA A 737 -9.50 -49.70 -23.22
N LEU A 738 -9.28 -48.40 -22.97
CA LEU A 738 -10.32 -47.43 -22.67
C LEU A 738 -11.31 -47.29 -23.83
N ALA A 739 -10.83 -47.10 -25.07
CA ALA A 739 -11.69 -47.02 -26.25
C ALA A 739 -12.57 -48.27 -26.42
N ALA A 740 -12.00 -49.46 -26.21
CA ALA A 740 -12.74 -50.72 -26.26
C ALA A 740 -13.74 -50.90 -25.10
N GLY A 741 -13.41 -50.40 -23.90
CA GLY A 741 -14.32 -50.40 -22.76
C GLY A 741 -15.48 -49.42 -22.95
N LEU A 742 -15.20 -48.21 -23.45
CA LEU A 742 -16.19 -47.19 -23.79
C LEU A 742 -17.22 -47.73 -24.78
N VAL A 743 -16.78 -48.31 -25.91
CA VAL A 743 -17.69 -48.85 -26.92
C VAL A 743 -18.57 -49.97 -26.36
N ARG A 744 -18.01 -50.87 -25.54
CA ARG A 744 -18.75 -52.00 -24.95
C ARG A 744 -19.71 -51.57 -23.85
N GLY A 745 -19.33 -50.60 -23.01
CA GLY A 745 -20.16 -50.10 -21.91
C GLY A 745 -21.24 -49.11 -22.37
N ALA A 746 -20.98 -48.33 -23.42
CA ALA A 746 -21.88 -47.28 -23.89
C ALA A 746 -23.14 -47.79 -24.60
N GLY A 747 -23.08 -48.98 -25.21
CA GLY A 747 -24.20 -49.54 -25.95
C GLY A 747 -24.71 -48.58 -27.05
N PRO A 748 -26.03 -48.32 -27.15
CA PRO A 748 -26.59 -47.40 -28.14
C PRO A 748 -26.07 -45.96 -28.06
N SER A 749 -25.63 -45.51 -26.88
CA SER A 749 -25.16 -44.13 -26.63
C SER A 749 -23.71 -43.89 -27.07
N VAL A 750 -23.02 -44.91 -27.61
CA VAL A 750 -21.62 -44.81 -28.05
C VAL A 750 -21.40 -43.68 -29.05
N GLY A 751 -22.33 -43.46 -29.97
CA GLY A 751 -22.22 -42.38 -30.95
C GLY A 751 -22.14 -41.00 -30.30
N SER A 752 -23.00 -40.74 -29.31
CA SER A 752 -23.03 -39.49 -28.57
C SER A 752 -21.76 -39.27 -27.74
N ILE A 753 -21.27 -40.32 -27.07
CA ILE A 753 -20.00 -40.27 -26.31
C ILE A 753 -18.81 -39.95 -27.22
N LEU A 754 -18.74 -40.58 -28.40
CA LEU A 754 -17.65 -40.33 -29.35
C LEU A 754 -17.71 -38.91 -29.95
N VAL A 755 -18.92 -38.34 -30.09
CA VAL A 755 -19.09 -36.94 -30.48
C VAL A 755 -18.53 -35.98 -29.42
N GLU A 756 -18.76 -36.25 -28.14
CA GLU A 756 -18.17 -35.46 -27.04
C GLU A 756 -16.63 -35.50 -27.04
N LEU A 757 -16.02 -36.59 -27.50
CA LEU A 757 -14.56 -36.76 -27.57
C LEU A 757 -13.92 -36.21 -28.84
N LYS A 758 -14.70 -35.84 -29.86
CA LYS A 758 -14.20 -35.54 -31.21
C LYS A 758 -13.08 -34.50 -31.23
N ASP A 759 -13.27 -33.39 -30.53
CA ASP A 759 -12.36 -32.24 -30.61
C ASP A 759 -11.24 -32.33 -29.54
N ASP A 760 -11.57 -32.86 -28.37
CA ASP A 760 -10.62 -32.93 -27.24
C ASP A 760 -9.75 -34.20 -27.27
N ALA A 761 -10.29 -35.35 -27.69
CA ALA A 761 -9.62 -36.64 -27.75
C ALA A 761 -9.91 -37.39 -29.07
N PRO A 762 -9.51 -36.83 -30.24
CA PRO A 762 -9.85 -37.37 -31.57
C PRO A 762 -9.37 -38.80 -31.78
N ALA A 763 -8.25 -39.19 -31.19
CA ALA A 763 -7.70 -40.54 -31.29
C ALA A 763 -8.66 -41.61 -30.74
N ILE A 764 -9.29 -41.33 -29.60
CA ILE A 764 -10.24 -42.24 -28.95
C ILE A 764 -11.57 -42.22 -29.67
N ALA A 765 -12.02 -41.05 -30.12
CA ALA A 765 -13.21 -40.94 -30.95
C ALA A 765 -13.10 -41.81 -32.22
N GLN A 766 -11.98 -41.70 -32.95
CA GLN A 766 -11.74 -42.46 -34.18
C GLN A 766 -11.54 -43.96 -33.93
N ALA A 767 -10.75 -44.34 -32.93
CA ALA A 767 -10.59 -45.73 -32.53
C ALA A 767 -11.93 -46.36 -32.11
N GLY A 768 -12.75 -45.60 -31.38
CA GLY A 768 -14.10 -45.99 -30.99
C GLY A 768 -15.03 -46.21 -32.19
N VAL A 769 -14.95 -45.38 -33.24
CA VAL A 769 -15.71 -45.59 -34.49
C VAL A 769 -15.34 -46.91 -35.15
N ILE A 770 -14.05 -47.24 -35.26
CA ILE A 770 -13.59 -48.53 -35.82
C ILE A 770 -14.18 -49.69 -35.00
N LEU A 771 -14.04 -49.63 -33.68
CA LEU A 771 -14.48 -50.68 -32.77
C LEU A 771 -16.01 -50.84 -32.75
N ALA A 772 -16.76 -49.74 -32.73
CA ALA A 772 -18.23 -49.75 -32.78
C ALA A 772 -18.76 -50.30 -34.11
N GLY A 773 -18.01 -50.10 -35.21
CA GLY A 773 -18.29 -50.70 -36.52
C GLY A 773 -17.93 -52.18 -36.63
N GLY A 774 -17.32 -52.80 -35.60
CA GLY A 774 -16.82 -54.18 -35.64
C GLY A 774 -15.49 -54.34 -36.39
N GLY A 775 -14.77 -53.24 -36.63
CA GLY A 775 -13.49 -53.20 -37.32
C GLY A 775 -12.32 -53.75 -36.49
N SER A 776 -11.11 -53.59 -37.01
CA SER A 776 -9.91 -54.24 -36.44
C SER A 776 -9.50 -53.62 -35.10
N PRO A 777 -9.42 -54.40 -33.99
CA PRO A 777 -8.91 -53.87 -32.72
C PRO A 777 -7.46 -53.40 -32.81
N LYS A 778 -6.67 -54.05 -33.68
CA LYS A 778 -5.30 -53.64 -33.96
C LYS A 778 -5.26 -52.29 -34.66
N ALA A 779 -6.14 -52.06 -35.64
CA ALA A 779 -6.24 -50.76 -36.29
C ALA A 779 -6.68 -49.66 -35.30
N ALA A 780 -7.63 -49.95 -34.42
CA ALA A 780 -8.03 -49.01 -33.36
C ALA A 780 -6.87 -48.65 -32.41
N ALA A 781 -6.04 -49.62 -32.03
CA ALA A 781 -4.81 -49.34 -31.27
C ALA A 781 -3.77 -48.55 -32.07
N ASP A 782 -3.60 -48.87 -33.36
CA ASP A 782 -2.68 -48.13 -34.25
C ASP A 782 -3.12 -46.68 -34.48
N VAL A 783 -4.44 -46.38 -34.48
CA VAL A 783 -4.93 -44.98 -34.51
C VAL A 783 -4.42 -44.24 -33.28
N ILE A 784 -4.61 -44.82 -32.09
CA ILE A 784 -4.23 -44.20 -30.81
C ILE A 784 -2.72 -43.96 -30.76
N ASP A 785 -1.93 -44.98 -31.13
CA ASP A 785 -0.48 -44.85 -31.23
C ASP A 785 -0.07 -43.77 -32.24
N GLY A 786 -0.78 -43.65 -33.37
CA GLY A 786 -0.50 -42.69 -34.43
C GLY A 786 -0.71 -41.22 -34.04
N TYR A 787 -1.58 -40.98 -33.05
CA TYR A 787 -1.75 -39.68 -32.39
C TYR A 787 -0.79 -39.47 -31.20
N GLY A 788 -0.19 -40.56 -30.70
CA GLY A 788 0.80 -40.55 -29.65
C GLY A 788 2.17 -40.02 -30.10
N LYS A 789 3.14 -40.12 -29.19
CA LYS A 789 4.54 -39.74 -29.44
C LYS A 789 5.37 -40.98 -29.78
N GLY A 790 6.34 -40.81 -30.68
CA GLY A 790 7.34 -41.82 -30.98
C GLY A 790 8.27 -42.09 -29.79
N ALA A 791 9.13 -43.10 -29.93
CA ALA A 791 10.10 -43.49 -28.89
C ALA A 791 11.08 -42.37 -28.49
N ASP A 792 11.24 -41.35 -29.34
CA ASP A 792 12.05 -40.15 -29.11
C ASP A 792 11.26 -39.00 -28.43
N GLY A 793 10.01 -39.25 -28.04
CA GLY A 793 9.11 -38.26 -27.42
C GLY A 793 8.55 -37.22 -28.38
N LYS A 794 8.82 -37.33 -29.70
CA LYS A 794 8.32 -36.41 -30.73
C LYS A 794 7.10 -36.98 -31.43
N ASN A 795 6.33 -36.10 -32.09
CA ASN A 795 5.23 -36.54 -32.93
C ASN A 795 5.74 -37.37 -34.11
N HIS A 796 4.97 -38.35 -34.54
CA HIS A 796 5.30 -39.16 -35.71
C HIS A 796 5.50 -38.28 -36.96
N PRO A 797 6.56 -38.52 -37.75
CA PRO A 797 6.83 -37.75 -38.96
C PRO A 797 5.70 -37.92 -39.98
N ASP A 798 5.48 -36.90 -40.80
CA ASP A 798 4.58 -37.04 -41.94
C ASP A 798 5.17 -38.01 -42.98
N PHE A 799 4.30 -38.65 -43.76
CA PHE A 799 4.66 -39.71 -44.70
C PHE A 799 4.13 -39.41 -46.09
N LEU A 800 4.83 -39.86 -47.14
CA LEU A 800 4.51 -39.58 -48.54
C LEU A 800 4.35 -38.06 -48.84
N LYS A 801 4.24 -37.71 -50.13
CA LYS A 801 3.85 -36.35 -50.53
C LYS A 801 2.34 -36.28 -50.70
N GLU A 802 1.77 -35.11 -50.45
CA GLU A 802 0.31 -34.88 -50.56
C GLU A 802 -0.32 -35.35 -51.88
N PRO A 803 0.29 -35.14 -53.08
CA PRO A 803 -0.26 -35.67 -54.33
C PRO A 803 -0.34 -37.19 -54.35
N MET A 804 0.64 -37.88 -53.75
CA MET A 804 0.66 -39.34 -53.68
C MET A 804 -0.39 -39.84 -52.69
N LYS A 805 -0.54 -39.21 -51.52
CA LYS A 805 -1.62 -39.56 -50.58
C LYS A 805 -3.00 -39.45 -51.25
N LYS A 806 -3.27 -38.35 -51.95
CA LYS A 806 -4.52 -38.14 -52.69
C LYS A 806 -4.72 -39.17 -53.80
N PHE A 807 -3.66 -39.56 -54.49
CA PHE A 807 -3.72 -40.63 -55.48
C PHE A 807 -4.14 -41.96 -54.85
N VAL A 808 -3.50 -42.38 -53.75
CA VAL A 808 -3.83 -43.63 -53.04
C VAL A 808 -5.26 -43.59 -52.49
N VAL A 809 -5.68 -42.47 -51.91
CA VAL A 809 -7.07 -42.27 -51.45
C VAL A 809 -8.05 -42.42 -52.60
N THR A 810 -7.81 -41.75 -53.73
CA THR A 810 -8.69 -41.83 -54.91
C THR A 810 -8.79 -43.26 -55.45
N GLN A 811 -7.67 -43.99 -55.49
CA GLN A 811 -7.66 -45.38 -55.95
C GLN A 811 -8.40 -46.35 -55.01
N THR A 812 -8.35 -46.09 -53.70
CA THR A 812 -8.92 -46.94 -52.66
C THR A 812 -10.39 -46.63 -52.40
N PHE A 813 -10.74 -45.35 -52.24
CA PHE A 813 -12.10 -44.92 -51.91
C PHE A 813 -13.00 -44.87 -53.13
N GLY A 814 -12.46 -44.51 -54.30
CA GLY A 814 -13.23 -44.32 -55.51
C GLY A 814 -14.47 -43.47 -55.27
N GLN A 815 -15.67 -44.02 -55.52
CA GLN A 815 -16.95 -43.34 -55.30
C GLN A 815 -17.67 -43.72 -53.98
N ALA A 816 -17.05 -44.51 -53.10
CA ALA A 816 -17.70 -45.07 -51.92
C ALA A 816 -18.24 -44.01 -50.93
N TYR A 817 -17.62 -42.83 -50.88
CA TYR A 817 -18.00 -41.71 -50.01
C TYR A 817 -18.60 -40.50 -50.74
N ALA A 818 -18.97 -40.64 -52.02
CA ALA A 818 -19.43 -39.49 -52.80
C ALA A 818 -20.68 -38.80 -52.19
N GLY A 819 -21.53 -39.53 -51.45
CA GLY A 819 -22.67 -38.98 -50.69
C GLY A 819 -22.35 -38.53 -49.25
N SER A 820 -21.12 -38.73 -48.76
CA SER A 820 -20.71 -38.30 -47.41
C SER A 820 -19.22 -37.88 -47.35
N PRO A 821 -18.87 -36.68 -47.87
CA PRO A 821 -17.49 -36.19 -47.86
C PRO A 821 -16.89 -36.00 -46.45
N ALA A 822 -17.73 -35.70 -45.46
CA ALA A 822 -17.29 -35.56 -44.07
C ALA A 822 -16.81 -36.90 -43.48
N ASP A 823 -17.42 -38.02 -43.89
CA ASP A 823 -17.01 -39.35 -43.45
C ASP A 823 -15.72 -39.79 -44.13
N ALA A 824 -15.53 -39.44 -45.41
CA ALA A 824 -14.27 -39.64 -46.13
C ALA A 824 -13.11 -38.95 -45.41
N THR A 825 -13.27 -37.68 -45.05
CA THR A 825 -12.23 -36.90 -44.35
C THR A 825 -11.84 -37.55 -43.02
N ARG A 826 -12.82 -38.05 -42.25
CA ARG A 826 -12.54 -38.75 -40.99
C ARG A 826 -11.83 -40.08 -41.21
N ALA A 827 -12.25 -40.87 -42.20
CA ALA A 827 -11.62 -42.14 -42.54
C ALA A 827 -10.16 -41.94 -43.04
N ILE A 828 -9.91 -40.89 -43.83
CA ILE A 828 -8.56 -40.51 -44.26
C ILE A 828 -7.69 -40.15 -43.06
N ALA A 829 -8.14 -39.26 -42.18
CA ALA A 829 -7.37 -38.87 -40.99
C ALA A 829 -7.05 -40.08 -40.08
N THR A 830 -8.02 -40.98 -39.93
CA THR A 830 -7.87 -42.24 -39.18
C THR A 830 -6.81 -43.14 -39.83
N ALA A 831 -6.85 -43.30 -41.16
CA ALA A 831 -5.88 -44.09 -41.92
C ALA A 831 -4.47 -43.49 -41.87
N GLU A 832 -4.34 -42.16 -41.90
CA GLU A 832 -3.07 -41.49 -41.74
C GLU A 832 -2.45 -41.76 -40.36
N ALA A 833 -3.25 -41.74 -39.29
CA ALA A 833 -2.79 -42.06 -37.94
C ALA A 833 -2.29 -43.52 -37.85
N ILE A 834 -3.09 -44.49 -38.34
CA ILE A 834 -2.70 -45.91 -38.41
C ILE A 834 -1.37 -46.07 -39.15
N THR A 835 -1.21 -45.37 -40.28
CA THR A 835 -0.02 -45.47 -41.13
C THR A 835 1.22 -44.94 -40.41
N LYS A 836 1.11 -43.78 -39.75
CA LYS A 836 2.19 -43.19 -38.92
C LYS A 836 2.66 -44.17 -37.85
N ALA A 837 1.73 -44.79 -37.12
CA ALA A 837 2.07 -45.77 -36.09
C ALA A 837 2.81 -46.99 -36.67
N ARG A 838 2.34 -47.52 -37.80
CA ARG A 838 2.92 -48.71 -38.43
C ARG A 838 4.30 -48.47 -39.03
N ILE A 839 4.49 -47.34 -39.72
CA ILE A 839 5.80 -46.95 -40.26
C ILE A 839 6.81 -46.84 -39.11
N ALA A 840 6.43 -46.17 -38.02
CA ALA A 840 7.30 -45.98 -36.86
C ALA A 840 7.66 -47.31 -36.19
N LYS A 841 6.68 -48.20 -35.95
CA LYS A 841 6.91 -49.53 -35.38
C LYS A 841 7.76 -50.43 -36.28
N ALA A 842 7.61 -50.32 -37.60
CA ALA A 842 8.34 -51.13 -38.57
C ALA A 842 9.71 -50.56 -38.95
N GLY A 843 10.05 -49.34 -38.51
CA GLY A 843 11.31 -48.67 -38.87
C GLY A 843 11.44 -48.35 -40.36
N ILE A 844 10.32 -48.16 -41.07
CA ILE A 844 10.30 -47.88 -42.50
C ILE A 844 10.53 -46.37 -42.73
N ASP A 845 11.25 -46.00 -43.79
CA ASP A 845 11.38 -44.59 -44.19
C ASP A 845 9.99 -44.03 -44.59
N PRO A 846 9.47 -42.97 -43.94
CA PRO A 846 8.18 -42.36 -44.26
C PRO A 846 8.02 -41.89 -45.72
N LYS A 847 9.13 -41.72 -46.46
CA LYS A 847 9.11 -41.30 -47.87
C LYS A 847 9.26 -42.46 -48.86
N SER A 848 9.44 -43.68 -48.40
CA SER A 848 9.59 -44.87 -49.24
C SER A 848 8.30 -45.26 -49.95
N GLU A 849 8.40 -45.81 -51.16
CA GLU A 849 7.27 -46.39 -51.89
C GLU A 849 6.62 -47.57 -51.14
N ALA A 850 7.36 -48.24 -50.24
CA ALA A 850 6.83 -49.31 -49.39
C ALA A 850 5.68 -48.83 -48.47
N VAL A 851 5.57 -47.53 -48.22
CA VAL A 851 4.50 -46.92 -47.41
C VAL A 851 3.15 -46.96 -48.13
N VAL A 852 3.13 -46.99 -49.48
CA VAL A 852 1.89 -46.95 -50.27
C VAL A 852 0.94 -48.09 -49.90
N GLY A 853 1.45 -49.32 -49.82
CA GLY A 853 0.64 -50.49 -49.44
C GLY A 853 0.19 -50.48 -47.97
N ILE A 854 0.99 -49.87 -47.08
CA ILE A 854 0.60 -49.68 -45.67
C ILE A 854 -0.57 -48.69 -45.58
N TYR A 855 -0.49 -47.59 -46.33
CA TYR A 855 -1.53 -46.56 -46.35
C TYR A 855 -2.82 -47.06 -47.00
N GLU A 856 -2.74 -47.81 -48.11
CA GLU A 856 -3.90 -48.45 -48.73
C GLU A 856 -4.61 -49.40 -47.76
N ARG A 857 -3.85 -50.26 -47.06
CA ARG A 857 -4.43 -51.15 -46.04
C ARG A 857 -5.04 -50.38 -44.86
N ALA A 858 -4.39 -49.30 -44.42
CA ALA A 858 -4.91 -48.45 -43.36
C ALA A 858 -6.21 -47.75 -43.77
N LEU A 859 -6.33 -47.32 -45.03
CA LEU A 859 -7.57 -46.77 -45.59
C LEU A 859 -8.70 -47.79 -45.52
N GLN A 860 -8.43 -49.04 -45.91
CA GLN A 860 -9.41 -50.12 -45.79
C GLN A 860 -9.85 -50.34 -44.33
N GLU A 861 -8.91 -50.46 -43.40
CA GLU A 861 -9.23 -50.68 -41.97
C GLU A 861 -9.94 -49.49 -41.31
N ALA A 862 -9.62 -48.26 -41.71
CA ALA A 862 -10.32 -47.06 -41.26
C ALA A 862 -11.78 -47.02 -41.71
N THR A 863 -12.10 -47.68 -42.82
CA THR A 863 -13.49 -47.89 -43.29
C THR A 863 -14.18 -49.12 -42.69
N GLY A 864 -13.54 -49.78 -41.74
CA GLY A 864 -14.08 -50.94 -41.04
C GLY A 864 -13.62 -52.29 -41.58
N ALA A 865 -12.58 -52.35 -42.43
CA ALA A 865 -12.01 -53.64 -42.83
C ALA A 865 -11.31 -54.36 -41.67
N VAL A 866 -11.37 -55.68 -41.69
CA VAL A 866 -10.55 -56.58 -40.88
C VAL A 866 -9.86 -57.57 -41.78
N PHE A 867 -8.56 -57.75 -41.60
CA PHE A 867 -7.76 -58.69 -42.37
C PHE A 867 -7.41 -59.90 -41.51
N ASP A 868 -7.74 -61.10 -42.00
CA ASP A 868 -7.30 -62.38 -41.43
C ASP A 868 -6.40 -63.08 -42.44
N GLY A 869 -5.08 -63.04 -42.20
CA GLY A 869 -4.07 -63.34 -43.23
C GLY A 869 -4.24 -62.43 -44.45
N ASP A 870 -4.40 -63.03 -45.62
CA ASP A 870 -4.63 -62.35 -46.91
C ASP A 870 -6.12 -62.11 -47.22
N VAL A 871 -7.03 -62.51 -46.32
CA VAL A 871 -8.48 -62.39 -46.52
C VAL A 871 -8.97 -61.07 -45.93
N GLN A 872 -9.56 -60.23 -46.77
CA GLN A 872 -10.23 -59.00 -46.36
C GLN A 872 -11.71 -59.26 -46.04
N TYR A 873 -12.11 -58.90 -44.82
CA TYR A 873 -13.50 -58.76 -44.42
C TYR A 873 -13.83 -57.28 -44.30
N GLY A 874 -14.99 -56.85 -44.82
CA GLY A 874 -15.40 -55.45 -44.79
C GLY A 874 -14.51 -54.48 -45.55
N GLY A 875 -14.70 -53.19 -45.29
CA GLY A 875 -14.03 -52.10 -46.00
C GLY A 875 -14.61 -51.85 -47.40
N ILE A 876 -13.85 -51.22 -48.27
CA ILE A 876 -14.31 -50.85 -49.60
C ILE A 876 -13.95 -51.94 -50.61
N THR A 877 -14.97 -52.42 -51.33
CA THR A 877 -14.81 -53.37 -52.45
C THR A 877 -15.39 -52.82 -53.74
N LYS A 878 -14.88 -53.31 -54.87
CA LYS A 878 -15.35 -52.96 -56.21
C LYS A 878 -16.40 -53.97 -56.65
N LEU A 879 -17.68 -53.57 -56.71
CA LEU A 879 -18.72 -54.42 -57.25
C LEU A 879 -18.72 -54.41 -58.78
N LYS A 880 -18.79 -55.62 -59.35
CA LYS A 880 -19.14 -55.82 -60.76
C LYS A 880 -20.65 -56.06 -60.83
N ILE A 881 -21.42 -55.03 -61.15
CA ILE A 881 -22.86 -55.18 -61.32
C ILE A 881 -23.13 -55.77 -62.71
N SER A 882 -23.86 -56.89 -62.74
CA SER A 882 -24.37 -57.48 -63.99
C SER A 882 -25.55 -56.65 -64.49
N ASN A 883 -25.33 -55.74 -65.45
CA ASN A 883 -26.43 -55.09 -66.16
C ASN A 883 -27.13 -56.11 -67.06
N GLY A 884 -28.22 -56.71 -66.56
CA GLY A 884 -29.08 -57.59 -67.32
C GLY A 884 -30.35 -56.87 -67.78
N TYR A 885 -30.35 -56.32 -69.01
CA TYR A 885 -31.57 -56.14 -69.81
C TYR A 885 -31.21 -56.24 -71.31
N LEU A 886 -31.98 -57.06 -72.03
CA LEU A 886 -31.96 -57.38 -73.47
C LEU A 886 -30.75 -56.91 -74.31
N GLY A 887 -29.92 -57.86 -74.76
CA GLY A 887 -29.21 -57.74 -76.03
C GLY A 887 -27.90 -56.93 -76.05
N GLY A 888 -26.98 -57.18 -75.11
CA GLY A 888 -25.60 -56.70 -75.24
C GLY A 888 -24.85 -56.74 -73.92
N ARG A 889 -23.89 -57.66 -73.75
CA ARG A 889 -22.96 -57.65 -72.62
C ARG A 889 -21.99 -56.48 -72.78
N THR A 890 -22.35 -55.31 -72.28
CA THR A 890 -21.39 -54.23 -72.00
C THR A 890 -21.00 -54.30 -70.52
N THR A 891 -19.69 -54.36 -70.28
CA THR A 891 -19.06 -54.37 -68.96
C THR A 891 -19.47 -53.11 -68.19
N GLY A 892 -20.44 -53.24 -67.28
CA GLY A 892 -20.93 -52.13 -66.45
C GLY A 892 -19.85 -51.55 -65.54
N ASN A 893 -19.90 -50.23 -65.32
CA ASN A 893 -19.00 -49.49 -64.44
C ASN A 893 -18.89 -50.15 -63.05
N ARG A 894 -17.64 -50.38 -62.59
CA ARG A 894 -17.37 -50.83 -61.23
C ARG A 894 -17.79 -49.72 -60.26
N LYS A 895 -18.66 -50.03 -59.30
CA LYS A 895 -19.06 -49.09 -58.23
C LYS A 895 -18.41 -49.54 -56.92
N ASP A 896 -17.78 -48.60 -56.20
CA ASP A 896 -17.12 -48.85 -54.92
C ASP A 896 -18.14 -48.81 -53.78
N VAL A 897 -18.20 -49.85 -52.96
CA VAL A 897 -19.17 -49.96 -51.86
C VAL A 897 -18.48 -50.39 -50.57
N ILE A 898 -18.94 -49.82 -49.46
CA ILE A 898 -18.50 -50.19 -48.11
C ILE A 898 -19.21 -51.47 -47.67
N VAL A 899 -18.43 -52.46 -47.27
CA VAL A 899 -18.84 -53.79 -46.79
C VAL A 899 -18.64 -53.85 -45.28
N PRO A 900 -19.57 -54.45 -44.49
CA PRO A 900 -19.36 -54.63 -43.06
C PRO A 900 -18.24 -55.65 -42.79
N PRO A 901 -17.51 -55.52 -41.67
CA PRO A 901 -16.45 -56.45 -41.27
C PRO A 901 -16.91 -57.89 -41.02
N THR A 902 -18.22 -58.14 -41.00
CA THR A 902 -18.79 -59.48 -40.87
C THR A 902 -18.83 -60.24 -42.19
N ILE A 903 -18.60 -59.59 -43.33
CA ILE A 903 -18.69 -60.19 -44.67
C ILE A 903 -17.36 -60.06 -45.41
N ARG A 904 -16.95 -61.11 -46.10
CA ARG A 904 -15.74 -61.15 -46.93
C ARG A 904 -15.90 -60.22 -48.14
N ALA A 905 -14.95 -59.30 -48.32
CA ALA A 905 -15.06 -58.23 -49.30
C ALA A 905 -15.11 -58.73 -50.76
N ASP A 906 -14.42 -59.83 -51.06
CA ASP A 906 -14.42 -60.50 -52.37
C ASP A 906 -15.70 -61.32 -52.65
N ARG A 907 -16.46 -61.68 -51.61
CA ARG A 907 -17.70 -62.47 -51.70
C ARG A 907 -18.96 -61.64 -51.53
N PHE A 908 -18.84 -60.33 -51.30
CA PHE A 908 -20.00 -59.47 -51.08
C PHE A 908 -21.00 -59.53 -52.25
N VAL A 909 -20.52 -59.60 -53.49
CA VAL A 909 -21.39 -59.76 -54.67
C VAL A 909 -22.14 -61.10 -54.63
N ASP A 910 -21.45 -62.20 -54.33
CA ASP A 910 -22.08 -63.53 -54.19
C ASP A 910 -23.18 -63.52 -53.11
N VAL A 911 -22.96 -62.77 -52.01
CA VAL A 911 -23.93 -62.60 -50.92
C VAL A 911 -25.17 -61.83 -51.38
N ILE A 912 -25.01 -60.76 -52.16
CA ILE A 912 -26.13 -60.03 -52.79
C ILE A 912 -26.88 -60.93 -53.77
N ASP A 913 -26.16 -61.69 -54.60
CA ASP A 913 -26.74 -62.60 -55.60
C ASP A 913 -27.48 -63.79 -54.98
N ALA A 914 -27.12 -64.17 -53.75
CA ALA A 914 -27.80 -65.22 -52.99
C ALA A 914 -29.14 -64.80 -52.38
N ILE A 915 -29.51 -63.50 -52.43
CA ILE A 915 -30.81 -62.99 -52.00
C ILE A 915 -31.91 -63.54 -52.94
N ARG A 916 -33.02 -64.01 -52.36
CA ARG A 916 -34.17 -64.57 -53.05
C ARG A 916 -35.42 -63.76 -52.74
N ASP A 917 -36.44 -63.82 -53.60
CA ASP A 917 -37.71 -63.11 -53.38
C ASP A 917 -38.34 -63.47 -52.03
N SER A 918 -38.22 -64.74 -51.61
CA SER A 918 -38.70 -65.20 -50.29
C SER A 918 -38.02 -64.52 -49.09
N ASP A 919 -36.86 -63.89 -49.27
CA ASP A 919 -36.18 -63.11 -48.22
C ASP A 919 -36.76 -61.69 -48.05
N LEU A 920 -37.56 -61.23 -49.02
CA LEU A 920 -38.14 -59.88 -49.07
C LEU A 920 -39.65 -59.87 -48.73
N LEU A 921 -40.22 -61.01 -48.35
CA LEU A 921 -41.63 -61.14 -47.97
C LEU A 921 -41.86 -60.74 -46.50
N ALA A 922 -42.97 -60.04 -46.23
CA ALA A 922 -43.40 -59.73 -44.88
C ALA A 922 -43.77 -61.01 -44.11
N THR A 923 -43.41 -61.07 -42.82
CA THR A 923 -43.68 -62.23 -41.95
C THR A 923 -45.16 -62.61 -41.94
N GLY A 924 -45.48 -63.79 -42.49
CA GLY A 924 -46.84 -64.34 -42.53
C GLY A 924 -47.05 -65.37 -43.65
N GLU A 925 -46.36 -65.21 -44.78
CA GLU A 925 -46.37 -66.19 -45.87
C GLU A 925 -45.09 -67.06 -45.80
N SER A 926 -45.19 -68.17 -45.08
CA SER A 926 -44.23 -69.29 -45.01
C SER A 926 -42.76 -68.98 -44.70
N ARG A 927 -42.44 -68.65 -43.43
CA ARG A 927 -41.15 -69.02 -42.79
C ARG A 927 -41.34 -69.44 -41.34
N SER A 928 -40.85 -70.63 -41.00
CA SER A 928 -40.82 -71.18 -39.65
C SER A 928 -39.61 -70.63 -38.88
N ARG A 929 -39.86 -69.59 -38.07
CA ARG A 929 -39.26 -69.26 -36.75
C ARG A 929 -39.41 -67.75 -36.50
N VAL A 930 -39.96 -67.44 -35.33
CA VAL A 930 -40.23 -66.10 -34.80
C VAL A 930 -38.99 -65.21 -34.88
N GLY A 931 -39.09 -64.08 -35.57
CA GLY A 931 -38.03 -63.06 -35.66
C GLY A 931 -38.49 -61.84 -36.46
N LYS A 932 -37.99 -60.65 -36.12
CA LYS A 932 -38.22 -59.41 -36.87
C LYS A 932 -37.71 -59.56 -38.32
N PRO A 933 -38.36 -58.94 -39.33
CA PRO A 933 -37.86 -58.96 -40.70
C PRO A 933 -36.45 -58.37 -40.78
N TYR A 934 -35.63 -58.86 -41.72
CA TYR A 934 -34.27 -58.34 -41.96
C TYR A 934 -34.26 -56.99 -42.70
N PHE A 935 -35.41 -56.32 -42.80
CA PHE A 935 -35.58 -55.09 -43.55
C PHE A 935 -36.47 -54.09 -42.81
N SER A 936 -36.35 -52.81 -43.14
CA SER A 936 -37.10 -51.71 -42.50
C SER A 936 -38.61 -51.77 -42.77
N ALA A 937 -38.99 -52.02 -44.01
CA ALA A 937 -40.37 -52.23 -44.46
C ALA A 937 -40.36 -53.09 -45.74
N PRO A 938 -41.44 -53.82 -46.08
CA PRO A 938 -41.49 -54.64 -47.30
C PRO A 938 -41.22 -53.77 -48.55
N PRO A 939 -40.36 -54.18 -49.49
CA PRO A 939 -39.97 -53.32 -50.60
C PRO A 939 -41.11 -53.25 -51.63
N ARG A 940 -41.68 -52.05 -51.82
CA ARG A 940 -42.87 -51.83 -52.64
C ARG A 940 -42.72 -50.58 -53.50
N ARG A 941 -43.09 -50.68 -54.77
CA ARG A 941 -43.17 -49.56 -55.72
C ARG A 941 -44.38 -48.69 -55.40
N GLU A 942 -44.33 -47.43 -55.85
CA GLU A 942 -45.43 -46.48 -55.72
C GLU A 942 -46.75 -46.99 -56.35
N ASN A 943 -46.65 -47.78 -57.41
CA ASN A 943 -47.80 -48.45 -58.06
C ASN A 943 -48.30 -49.71 -57.32
N GLY A 944 -47.78 -50.01 -56.12
CA GLY A 944 -48.18 -51.14 -55.30
C GLY A 944 -47.55 -52.50 -55.65
N LYS A 945 -46.73 -52.60 -56.71
CA LYS A 945 -46.02 -53.84 -57.05
C LYS A 945 -44.80 -54.03 -56.14
N ALA A 946 -44.55 -55.26 -55.67
CA ALA A 946 -43.35 -55.56 -54.88
C ALA A 946 -42.08 -55.47 -55.74
N TYR A 947 -40.97 -55.01 -55.16
CA TYR A 947 -39.65 -55.19 -55.75
C TYR A 947 -39.19 -56.64 -55.55
N SER A 948 -38.51 -57.19 -56.56
CA SER A 948 -37.95 -58.55 -56.54
C SER A 948 -36.51 -58.55 -56.06
N ALA A 949 -35.98 -59.73 -55.73
CA ALA A 949 -34.54 -59.91 -55.50
C ALA A 949 -33.73 -59.62 -56.76
N ALA A 950 -34.30 -59.76 -57.96
CA ALA A 950 -33.64 -59.33 -59.19
C ALA A 950 -33.47 -57.79 -59.24
N ASP A 951 -34.45 -57.03 -58.75
CA ASP A 951 -34.34 -55.57 -58.63
C ASP A 951 -33.24 -55.16 -57.63
N ILE A 952 -33.16 -55.86 -56.49
CA ILE A 952 -32.11 -55.63 -55.48
C ILE A 952 -30.71 -55.92 -56.04
N LYS A 953 -30.55 -56.97 -56.84
CA LYS A 953 -29.27 -57.34 -57.49
C LYS A 953 -28.86 -56.38 -58.61
N ALA A 954 -29.84 -55.76 -59.27
CA ALA A 954 -29.60 -54.76 -60.31
C ALA A 954 -29.30 -53.37 -59.74
N ALA A 955 -29.63 -53.11 -58.47
CA ALA A 955 -29.41 -51.84 -57.80
C ALA A 955 -28.00 -51.73 -57.20
N THR A 956 -27.53 -50.49 -57.04
CA THR A 956 -26.29 -50.17 -56.31
C THR A 956 -26.56 -50.16 -54.81
N PRO A 957 -25.93 -51.05 -54.02
CA PRO A 957 -26.06 -51.01 -52.56
C PRO A 957 -25.28 -49.84 -51.97
N VAL A 958 -25.92 -49.07 -51.11
CA VAL A 958 -25.33 -47.95 -50.36
C VAL A 958 -25.47 -48.23 -48.87
N ALA A 959 -24.35 -48.34 -48.18
CA ALA A 959 -24.31 -48.61 -46.75
C ALA A 959 -24.97 -47.46 -45.97
N VAL A 960 -25.86 -47.82 -45.04
CA VAL A 960 -26.52 -46.89 -44.11
C VAL A 960 -26.56 -47.51 -42.72
N TYR A 961 -26.91 -46.72 -41.70
CA TYR A 961 -27.15 -47.26 -40.37
C TYR A 961 -28.23 -48.35 -40.42
N GLY A 962 -27.89 -49.54 -39.92
CA GLY A 962 -28.78 -50.71 -39.89
C GLY A 962 -28.81 -51.59 -41.13
N GLY A 963 -28.08 -51.27 -42.22
CA GLY A 963 -28.04 -52.13 -43.41
C GLY A 963 -27.67 -51.39 -44.69
N TYR A 964 -28.35 -51.73 -45.79
CA TYR A 964 -28.11 -51.18 -47.12
C TYR A 964 -29.39 -50.61 -47.73
N ARG A 965 -29.27 -49.42 -48.31
CA ARG A 965 -30.23 -48.90 -49.30
C ARG A 965 -29.80 -49.32 -50.69
N PHE A 966 -30.74 -49.32 -51.62
CA PHE A 966 -30.49 -49.78 -52.98
C PHE A 966 -30.96 -48.72 -53.98
N ALA A 967 -30.02 -48.17 -54.75
CA ALA A 967 -30.29 -47.15 -55.77
C ALA A 967 -30.32 -47.81 -57.16
N MET A 968 -31.41 -47.62 -57.90
CA MET A 968 -31.50 -48.07 -59.29
C MET A 968 -30.77 -47.10 -60.25
N GLY A 969 -30.66 -45.83 -59.85
CA GLY A 969 -29.92 -44.78 -60.54
C GLY A 969 -28.52 -44.58 -59.95
N ASP A 970 -27.88 -43.47 -60.32
CA ASP A 970 -26.60 -43.08 -59.72
C ASP A 970 -26.84 -42.54 -58.29
N PRO A 971 -26.34 -43.18 -57.22
CA PRO A 971 -26.64 -42.79 -55.85
C PRO A 971 -26.14 -41.38 -55.46
N THR A 972 -25.33 -40.77 -56.33
CA THR A 972 -24.74 -39.44 -56.16
C THR A 972 -25.41 -38.36 -57.01
N SER A 973 -26.44 -38.69 -57.78
CA SER A 973 -27.20 -37.72 -58.58
C SER A 973 -28.37 -37.12 -57.78
N ASP A 974 -29.01 -36.10 -58.34
CA ASP A 974 -30.22 -35.49 -57.78
C ASP A 974 -31.45 -36.42 -57.84
N ASP A 975 -31.40 -37.50 -58.64
CA ASP A 975 -32.42 -38.56 -58.70
C ASP A 975 -31.77 -39.96 -58.65
N PRO A 976 -31.44 -40.46 -57.45
CA PRO A 976 -30.80 -41.75 -57.26
C PRO A 976 -31.76 -42.95 -57.44
N GLN A 977 -33.07 -42.71 -57.56
CA GLN A 977 -34.09 -43.75 -57.72
C GLN A 977 -33.99 -44.87 -56.67
N TRP A 978 -34.11 -44.51 -55.39
CA TRP A 978 -34.08 -45.46 -54.29
C TRP A 978 -35.22 -46.47 -54.37
N ILE A 979 -34.91 -47.74 -54.15
CA ILE A 979 -35.92 -48.76 -53.86
C ILE A 979 -36.65 -48.34 -52.57
N GLN A 980 -37.97 -48.28 -52.63
CA GLN A 980 -38.81 -47.81 -51.53
C GLN A 980 -39.41 -48.97 -50.73
N GLY A 981 -39.58 -48.75 -49.43
CA GLY A 981 -40.39 -49.57 -48.55
C GLY A 981 -41.87 -49.19 -48.64
N ALA A 982 -42.75 -50.08 -48.18
CA ALA A 982 -44.18 -49.85 -48.14
C ALA A 982 -44.60 -48.66 -47.26
N ASP A 983 -43.70 -48.14 -46.43
CA ASP A 983 -43.85 -46.95 -45.60
C ASP A 983 -43.47 -45.64 -46.33
N GLY A 984 -43.14 -45.72 -47.63
CA GLY A 984 -42.74 -44.58 -48.46
C GLY A 984 -41.31 -44.09 -48.20
N ARG A 985 -40.55 -44.75 -47.32
CA ARG A 985 -39.14 -44.43 -47.03
C ARG A 985 -38.22 -45.32 -47.87
N PRO A 986 -36.95 -44.93 -48.10
CA PRO A 986 -35.98 -45.82 -48.75
C PRO A 986 -35.86 -47.15 -48.01
N PHE A 987 -35.97 -48.25 -48.75
CA PHE A 987 -35.85 -49.61 -48.26
C PHE A 987 -34.45 -49.85 -47.70
N VAL A 988 -34.37 -50.41 -46.49
CA VAL A 988 -33.09 -50.80 -45.85
C VAL A 988 -33.08 -52.31 -45.61
N LEU A 989 -32.06 -53.00 -46.11
CA LEU A 989 -31.83 -54.44 -45.87
C LEU A 989 -30.63 -54.66 -44.96
N ALA A 990 -30.83 -55.33 -43.83
CA ALA A 990 -29.80 -55.69 -42.86
C ALA A 990 -29.05 -56.97 -43.29
N ILE A 991 -28.26 -56.88 -44.37
CA ILE A 991 -27.56 -58.04 -44.96
C ILE A 991 -26.68 -58.78 -43.95
N GLY A 992 -26.01 -58.07 -43.04
CA GLY A 992 -25.21 -58.69 -41.98
C GLY A 992 -26.04 -59.58 -41.04
N ALA A 993 -27.27 -59.18 -40.72
CA ALA A 993 -28.18 -59.96 -39.88
C ALA A 993 -28.72 -61.22 -40.59
N MET A 994 -28.66 -61.26 -41.92
CA MET A 994 -29.07 -62.41 -42.73
C MET A 994 -28.03 -63.55 -42.73
N LYS A 995 -26.93 -63.46 -41.97
CA LYS A 995 -25.93 -64.52 -41.82
C LYS A 995 -26.54 -65.93 -41.65
N PRO A 996 -27.55 -66.18 -40.79
CA PRO A 996 -28.11 -67.51 -40.59
C PRO A 996 -28.70 -68.17 -41.85
N ILE A 997 -29.08 -67.37 -42.85
CA ILE A 997 -29.68 -67.85 -44.11
C ILE A 997 -28.72 -67.73 -45.30
N LEU A 998 -27.85 -66.72 -45.32
CA LEU A 998 -26.94 -66.47 -46.44
C LEU A 998 -25.64 -67.27 -46.34
N GLU A 999 -25.15 -67.58 -45.13
CA GLU A 999 -23.94 -68.41 -44.96
C GLU A 999 -24.12 -69.81 -45.56
N ALA A 1000 -25.32 -70.40 -45.42
CA ALA A 1000 -25.64 -71.69 -46.03
C ALA A 1000 -25.68 -71.65 -47.58
N ARG A 1001 -25.89 -70.47 -48.17
CA ARG A 1001 -25.97 -70.26 -49.62
C ARG A 1001 -24.64 -69.83 -50.23
N VAL A 1002 -23.82 -69.13 -49.46
CA VAL A 1002 -22.47 -68.68 -49.83
C VAL A 1002 -21.50 -69.06 -48.71
N PRO A 1003 -21.09 -70.34 -48.61
CA PRO A 1003 -20.21 -70.80 -47.54
C PRO A 1003 -18.89 -70.03 -47.51
N GLY A 1004 -18.47 -69.59 -46.31
CA GLY A 1004 -17.24 -68.85 -46.10
C GLY A 1004 -17.29 -67.38 -46.53
N ALA A 1005 -18.49 -66.83 -46.74
CA ALA A 1005 -18.68 -65.40 -47.00
C ALA A 1005 -18.81 -64.56 -45.73
N PHE A 1006 -19.19 -65.15 -44.59
CA PHE A 1006 -19.25 -64.44 -43.32
C PHE A 1006 -18.10 -64.82 -42.39
N ARG A 1007 -17.71 -63.88 -41.52
CA ARG A 1007 -16.72 -64.07 -40.45
C ARG A 1007 -17.32 -64.71 -39.21
#